data_AF-A0A813GHD9-F1
#
_entry.id   AF-A0A813GHD9-F1
#
_cell.length_a   1.000
_cell.length_b   1.000
_cell.length_c   1.000
_cell.angle_alpha   90.00
_cell.angle_beta   90.00
_cell.angle_gamma   90.00
#
_symmetry.space_group_name_H-M   'P 1'
#
loop_
_entity.id
_entity.type
_entity.pdbx_description
1 polymer ?
#
loop_
_entity_poly.entity_id
_entity_poly.type
_entity_poly.pdbx_seq_one_letter_code
_entity_poly.pdbx_strand_id
1 'polypeptide(L)'
;MRLRHLLQLPILLSWRPLQAVENEGAEEADVSEGDDMRSLKCSEGLYPELNSRLWARYEECSEAAAGSNKNNNNKNNNNNNNHHHDSNASSFCLPTRVSDDLARLAGDIADSTLDFMDEHSSGGQWPFAMVECRSGLLSALLAYARPLLHTIRGQWNAQAAFVLAQRSCWPAMGFGDLAPGTDSAWPVTFREILNVVLWGEAWKQFGDEAEYEIPPRLPMPAAMVHRLTPAAPDSQRASRRGAGVPASKARGSKVLRILSTGHHASYPSAIFAMWRALVSKYDFELEDHSFDNRYCSNSGTCSVDVRFAWLGDELRNTLVRTCSGAYLKGFRDIDILADKLFDLVTDGGSSSPAARADVLLCTHPPYSCRLFWPLVLRLGLPLLGFFGGTLEAHVPEEGMESWLRDFRQMALHPLVQFAAIAPFLSEKMRYQTGVDIPAARGFGFHVMSQGAIYFPRRWDEVLIWKNSNECDNNQEEFDSVLEGLAAASSMSGSAPLRFKHLRELREEGWPSYADLASYRAVLLMAYEVLLMTFYEFYHMAIPLFVPSIEFGAFYMYRGPVTFPHCSLTLSDLDGNDAVFGGPDAADGEVRRSKAPYSPFARDSATARMAWLEAYTDWYRFPHVQHFSSLSELVNKLQTADMQ
;
A
#
# COMPACT_ATOMS: atom_id res chain seq x y z
N MET A 1 -45.31 7.24 -0.90
CA MET A 1 -44.26 6.72 -1.80
C MET A 1 -44.52 5.24 -2.00
N ARG A 2 -44.89 4.85 -3.21
CA ARG A 2 -45.21 3.47 -3.60
C ARG A 2 -43.92 2.79 -4.07
N LEU A 3 -43.47 1.78 -3.33
CA LEU A 3 -42.59 0.70 -3.83
C LEU A 3 -42.76 -0.49 -2.88
N ARG A 4 -43.87 -1.19 -3.07
CA ARG A 4 -44.15 -2.55 -2.56
C ARG A 4 -44.91 -3.23 -3.70
N HIS A 5 -44.25 -4.11 -4.44
CA HIS A 5 -44.83 -5.29 -5.12
C HIS A 5 -43.73 -6.00 -5.92
N LEU A 6 -43.75 -7.34 -5.86
CA LEU A 6 -42.86 -8.34 -6.50
C LEU A 6 -41.52 -8.49 -5.75
N LEU A 7 -41.21 -9.56 -5.01
CA LEU A 7 -41.45 -10.98 -5.24
C LEU A 7 -41.66 -11.73 -3.90
N GLN A 8 -42.64 -12.63 -3.87
CA GLN A 8 -42.74 -13.74 -2.93
C GLN A 8 -42.43 -15.02 -3.71
N LEU A 9 -41.62 -15.92 -3.16
CA LEU A 9 -41.80 -17.38 -3.21
C LEU A 9 -40.91 -18.04 -2.12
N PRO A 10 -41.38 -19.11 -1.45
CA PRO A 10 -40.74 -19.66 -0.25
C PRO A 10 -39.87 -20.88 -0.58
N ILE A 11 -38.75 -21.04 0.13
CA ILE A 11 -38.10 -22.35 0.29
C ILE A 11 -38.01 -22.63 1.80
N LEU A 12 -38.91 -23.52 2.22
CA LEU A 12 -38.78 -24.32 3.43
C LEU A 12 -37.59 -25.26 3.26
N LEU A 13 -36.73 -25.40 4.28
CA LEU A 13 -36.22 -26.71 4.71
C LEU A 13 -35.62 -26.63 6.13
N SER A 14 -36.01 -27.66 6.88
CA SER A 14 -35.86 -27.99 8.29
C SER A 14 -34.49 -27.82 8.97
N TRP A 15 -34.56 -27.35 10.21
CA TRP A 15 -33.60 -27.53 11.31
C TRP A 15 -33.48 -29.00 11.79
N ARG A 16 -32.27 -29.37 12.24
CA ARG A 16 -32.04 -30.17 13.46
C ARG A 16 -30.73 -29.74 14.14
N PRO A 17 -30.69 -29.62 15.49
CA PRO A 17 -29.51 -29.22 16.24
C PRO A 17 -28.65 -30.43 16.62
N LEU A 18 -27.33 -30.23 16.72
CA LEU A 18 -26.43 -31.14 17.43
C LEU A 18 -25.96 -30.47 18.71
N GLN A 19 -26.04 -31.25 19.78
CA GLN A 19 -25.89 -30.84 21.18
C GLN A 19 -24.45 -30.52 21.56
N ALA A 20 -24.38 -29.72 22.63
CA ALA A 20 -23.22 -29.23 23.34
C ALA A 20 -22.21 -30.30 23.76
N VAL A 21 -20.95 -29.89 23.82
CA VAL A 21 -19.98 -30.37 24.81
C VAL A 21 -19.48 -29.14 25.55
N GLU A 22 -19.87 -29.05 26.82
CA GLU A 22 -19.33 -28.14 27.82
C GLU A 22 -17.85 -28.47 28.04
N ASN A 23 -17.01 -27.45 28.18
CA ASN A 23 -15.83 -27.52 29.03
C ASN A 23 -15.58 -26.15 29.64
N GLU A 24 -15.83 -26.09 30.94
CA GLU A 24 -15.46 -25.04 31.86
C GLU A 24 -13.93 -25.03 32.09
N GLY A 25 -13.40 -23.85 32.40
CA GLY A 25 -12.21 -23.71 33.22
C GLY A 25 -11.00 -23.10 32.52
N ALA A 26 -10.82 -21.79 32.67
CA ALA A 26 -9.48 -21.21 32.83
C ALA A 26 -9.59 -19.84 33.51
N GLU A 27 -8.86 -19.71 34.61
CA GLU A 27 -8.78 -18.61 35.56
C GLU A 27 -8.21 -17.32 34.95
N GLU A 28 -8.69 -16.20 35.50
CA GLU A 28 -8.19 -14.84 35.31
C GLU A 28 -6.69 -14.74 35.63
N ALA A 29 -5.90 -14.30 34.65
CA ALA A 29 -4.57 -13.76 34.88
C ALA A 29 -4.60 -12.25 34.56
N ASP A 30 -4.55 -11.47 35.63
CA ASP A 30 -4.41 -10.02 35.66
C ASP A 30 -3.00 -9.66 35.13
N VAL A 31 -2.94 -9.15 33.89
CA VAL A 31 -1.69 -8.68 33.26
C VAL A 31 -1.80 -7.18 33.05
N SER A 32 -1.02 -6.43 33.83
CA SER A 32 -0.80 -5.00 33.66
C SER A 32 -0.08 -4.73 32.33
N GLU A 33 -0.82 -4.26 31.33
CA GLU A 33 -0.31 -3.81 30.03
C GLU A 33 0.43 -2.47 30.17
N GLY A 34 1.75 -2.55 30.38
CA GLY A 34 2.65 -1.40 30.40
C GLY A 34 3.78 -1.42 29.37
N ASP A 35 4.09 -2.54 28.69
CA ASP A 35 5.38 -2.68 28.02
C ASP A 35 5.43 -3.33 26.62
N ASP A 36 4.33 -3.83 26.04
CA ASP A 36 4.45 -4.76 24.89
C ASP A 36 3.98 -4.25 23.51
N MET A 37 4.34 -3.00 23.16
CA MET A 37 4.39 -2.53 21.76
C MET A 37 5.80 -2.18 21.28
N ARG A 38 6.83 -2.44 22.09
CA ARG A 38 8.24 -2.22 21.71
C ARG A 38 8.82 -3.26 20.75
N SER A 39 8.07 -4.29 20.32
CA SER A 39 8.66 -5.38 19.52
C SER A 39 7.79 -6.01 18.42
N LEU A 40 6.96 -5.24 17.72
CA LEU A 40 6.69 -5.58 16.30
C LEU A 40 7.95 -5.28 15.49
N LYS A 41 9.05 -6.00 15.76
CA LYS A 41 10.18 -6.12 14.85
C LYS A 41 9.59 -6.56 13.51
N CYS A 42 9.84 -5.81 12.44
CA CYS A 42 9.51 -6.20 11.07
C CYS A 42 10.03 -7.62 10.81
N SER A 43 9.14 -8.60 10.94
CA SER A 43 9.30 -10.05 10.67
C SER A 43 10.73 -10.56 10.48
N GLU A 44 11.43 -10.93 11.55
CA GLU A 44 12.75 -11.61 11.51
C GLU A 44 12.66 -13.12 11.15
N GLY A 45 11.49 -13.65 10.79
CA GLY A 45 11.20 -15.10 10.90
C GLY A 45 11.37 -16.01 9.68
N LEU A 46 11.76 -15.56 8.48
CA LEU A 46 11.71 -16.41 7.25
C LEU A 46 13.00 -16.50 6.43
N TYR A 47 14.10 -15.90 6.88
CA TYR A 47 15.24 -15.62 5.99
C TYR A 47 16.24 -16.76 5.76
N PRO A 48 16.56 -17.65 6.73
CA PRO A 48 17.54 -18.72 6.50
C PRO A 48 17.05 -19.81 5.55
N GLU A 49 15.77 -20.18 5.60
CA GLU A 49 15.21 -21.28 4.79
C GLU A 49 15.01 -20.91 3.32
N LEU A 50 14.70 -19.64 3.02
CA LEU A 50 14.63 -19.17 1.64
C LEU A 50 16.02 -19.23 1.01
N ASN A 51 17.05 -18.79 1.74
CA ASN A 51 18.43 -18.79 1.24
C ASN A 51 18.95 -20.20 0.98
N SER A 52 18.62 -21.19 1.83
CA SER A 52 19.04 -22.59 1.65
C SER A 52 18.31 -23.29 0.49
N ARG A 53 16.99 -23.06 0.32
CA ARG A 53 16.23 -23.61 -0.82
C ARG A 53 16.68 -23.03 -2.16
N LEU A 54 17.06 -21.76 -2.16
CA LEU A 54 17.62 -21.08 -3.34
C LEU A 54 19.02 -21.62 -3.68
N TRP A 55 19.85 -21.91 -2.67
CA TRP A 55 21.16 -22.50 -2.85
C TRP A 55 21.11 -23.93 -3.40
N ALA A 56 20.17 -24.76 -2.92
CA ALA A 56 19.98 -26.13 -3.42
C ALA A 56 19.59 -26.18 -4.91
N ARG A 57 18.71 -25.27 -5.36
CA ARG A 57 18.33 -25.18 -6.79
C ARG A 57 19.47 -24.67 -7.69
N TYR A 58 20.38 -23.87 -7.13
CA TYR A 58 21.59 -23.43 -7.84
C TYR A 58 22.51 -24.61 -8.15
N GLU A 59 22.68 -25.55 -7.20
CA GLU A 59 23.48 -26.75 -7.41
C GLU A 59 22.89 -27.63 -8.53
N GLU A 60 21.57 -27.84 -8.55
CA GLU A 60 20.86 -28.59 -9.60
C GLU A 60 21.10 -28.00 -11.01
N CYS A 61 21.02 -26.68 -11.16
CA CYS A 61 21.22 -26.04 -12.47
C CYS A 61 22.70 -26.00 -12.89
N SER A 62 23.61 -25.86 -11.93
CA SER A 62 25.07 -25.90 -12.16
C SER A 62 25.51 -27.28 -12.65
N GLU A 63 24.97 -28.35 -12.06
CA GLU A 63 25.24 -29.72 -12.48
C GLU A 63 24.69 -30.03 -13.88
N ALA A 64 23.48 -29.54 -14.20
CA ALA A 64 22.88 -29.69 -15.53
C ALA A 64 23.70 -29.00 -16.64
N ALA A 65 24.18 -27.78 -16.38
CA ALA A 65 25.04 -27.03 -17.31
C ALA A 65 26.43 -27.67 -17.49
N ALA A 66 27.01 -28.19 -16.41
CA ALA A 66 28.30 -28.90 -16.45
C ALA A 66 28.21 -30.26 -17.16
N GLY A 67 27.06 -30.93 -17.10
CA GLY A 67 26.79 -32.19 -17.80
C GLY A 67 26.58 -32.03 -19.30
N SER A 68 25.91 -30.95 -19.73
CA SER A 68 25.64 -30.66 -21.15
C SER A 68 26.93 -30.45 -21.97
N ASN A 69 27.97 -29.85 -21.37
CA ASN A 69 29.21 -29.53 -22.07
C ASN A 69 30.16 -30.73 -22.29
N LYS A 70 29.85 -31.91 -21.72
CA LYS A 70 30.68 -33.13 -21.88
C LYS A 70 30.19 -34.09 -22.98
N ASN A 71 29.01 -33.90 -23.55
CA ASN A 71 28.42 -34.86 -24.49
C ASN A 71 28.48 -34.49 -25.99
N ASN A 72 29.13 -33.38 -26.37
CA ASN A 72 29.21 -32.97 -27.78
C ASN A 72 30.38 -33.56 -28.59
N ASN A 73 31.12 -34.54 -28.04
CA ASN A 73 32.23 -35.22 -28.73
C ASN A 73 32.08 -36.75 -28.76
N ASN A 74 30.89 -37.27 -29.10
CA ASN A 74 30.76 -38.63 -29.65
C ASN A 74 29.32 -38.94 -30.05
N LYS A 75 29.05 -39.02 -31.36
CA LYS A 75 28.42 -40.18 -32.03
C LYS A 75 27.93 -39.85 -33.45
N ASN A 76 28.68 -40.35 -34.42
CA ASN A 76 28.12 -40.91 -35.64
C ASN A 76 27.46 -42.28 -35.33
N ASN A 77 26.48 -42.66 -36.17
CA ASN A 77 25.85 -43.97 -36.40
C ASN A 77 24.55 -44.36 -35.65
N ASN A 78 23.51 -44.47 -36.49
CA ASN A 78 22.51 -45.54 -36.66
C ASN A 78 21.42 -45.86 -35.60
N ASN A 79 20.18 -45.71 -36.10
CA ASN A 79 18.98 -46.57 -36.00
C ASN A 79 18.10 -46.63 -34.73
N ASN A 80 16.82 -46.36 -35.05
CA ASN A 80 15.55 -46.98 -34.61
C ASN A 80 14.90 -46.67 -33.25
N ASN A 81 13.68 -46.12 -33.37
CA ASN A 81 12.44 -46.36 -32.63
C ASN A 81 12.46 -46.40 -31.09
N ASN A 82 11.89 -45.37 -30.47
CA ASN A 82 10.58 -45.47 -29.80
C ASN A 82 10.11 -44.10 -29.29
N HIS A 83 8.85 -43.78 -29.57
CA HIS A 83 8.15 -42.64 -28.97
C HIS A 83 7.78 -42.98 -27.51
N HIS A 84 8.36 -42.25 -26.56
CA HIS A 84 7.74 -42.02 -25.26
C HIS A 84 7.81 -40.53 -24.92
N HIS A 85 6.67 -40.00 -24.49
CA HIS A 85 6.50 -38.67 -23.92
C HIS A 85 7.33 -38.53 -22.64
N ASP A 86 8.44 -37.79 -22.70
CA ASP A 86 9.08 -37.24 -21.51
C ASP A 86 8.75 -35.75 -21.40
N SER A 87 8.19 -35.42 -20.25
CA SER A 87 7.71 -34.12 -19.80
C SER A 87 8.86 -33.16 -19.44
N ASN A 88 8.91 -32.03 -20.15
CA ASN A 88 9.28 -30.66 -19.74
C ASN A 88 10.02 -30.47 -18.39
N ALA A 89 11.29 -30.85 -18.31
CA ALA A 89 12.23 -30.38 -17.27
C ALA A 89 13.35 -29.47 -17.81
N SER A 90 13.39 -29.20 -19.13
CA SER A 90 14.49 -28.46 -19.77
C SER A 90 14.18 -26.99 -20.12
N SER A 91 13.02 -26.46 -19.75
CA SER A 91 12.56 -25.12 -20.20
C SER A 91 12.99 -23.93 -19.33
N PHE A 92 13.83 -24.13 -18.30
CA PHE A 92 14.19 -23.06 -17.34
C PHE A 92 15.64 -22.59 -17.37
N CYS A 93 16.48 -23.11 -18.28
CA CYS A 93 17.82 -22.57 -18.50
C CYS A 93 17.77 -21.48 -19.57
N LEU A 94 17.92 -20.21 -19.14
CA LEU A 94 17.91 -19.03 -20.02
C LEU A 94 19.16 -18.97 -20.92
N PRO A 95 19.07 -18.36 -22.12
CA PRO A 95 20.19 -18.21 -23.05
C PRO A 95 21.34 -17.35 -22.48
N THR A 96 22.57 -17.65 -22.93
CA THR A 96 23.85 -17.29 -22.31
C THR A 96 24.46 -15.96 -22.75
N ARG A 97 23.69 -15.00 -23.26
CA ARG A 97 24.26 -13.72 -23.74
C ARG A 97 23.47 -12.52 -23.23
N VAL A 98 23.88 -12.00 -22.06
CA VAL A 98 23.65 -10.57 -21.79
C VAL A 98 24.65 -9.79 -22.64
N SER A 99 24.24 -8.66 -23.18
CA SER A 99 25.08 -7.83 -24.05
C SER A 99 26.24 -7.21 -23.26
N ASP A 100 27.45 -7.26 -23.84
CA ASP A 100 28.69 -6.87 -23.16
C ASP A 100 28.67 -5.44 -22.61
N ASP A 101 27.89 -4.51 -23.19
CA ASP A 101 27.84 -3.12 -22.68
C ASP A 101 27.06 -2.94 -21.37
N LEU A 102 26.03 -3.76 -21.06
CA LEU A 102 25.34 -3.63 -19.76
C LEU A 102 26.25 -4.10 -18.63
N ALA A 103 26.99 -5.20 -18.89
CA ALA A 103 28.02 -5.71 -17.99
C ALA A 103 29.13 -4.66 -17.79
N ARG A 104 29.60 -4.06 -18.90
CA ARG A 104 30.60 -3.00 -18.87
C ARG A 104 30.14 -1.79 -18.08
N LEU A 105 28.94 -1.26 -18.33
CA LEU A 105 28.42 -0.10 -17.60
C LEU A 105 28.29 -0.37 -16.10
N ALA A 106 27.75 -1.52 -15.72
CA ALA A 106 27.66 -1.87 -14.31
C ALA A 106 29.06 -2.06 -13.66
N GLY A 107 30.03 -2.55 -14.44
CA GLY A 107 31.44 -2.57 -14.05
C GLY A 107 32.05 -1.19 -13.90
N ASP A 108 31.83 -0.29 -14.85
CA ASP A 108 32.30 1.10 -14.80
C ASP A 108 31.74 1.82 -13.57
N ILE A 109 30.46 1.58 -13.22
CA ILE A 109 29.81 2.06 -12.00
C ILE A 109 30.47 1.46 -10.74
N ALA A 110 30.76 0.15 -10.75
CA ALA A 110 31.43 -0.56 -9.66
C ALA A 110 32.82 0.02 -9.36
N ASP A 111 33.62 0.14 -10.42
CA ASP A 111 35.00 0.58 -10.36
C ASP A 111 35.08 2.04 -9.95
N SER A 112 34.23 2.91 -10.52
CA SER A 112 34.16 4.32 -10.10
C SER A 112 33.76 4.47 -8.63
N THR A 113 32.85 3.62 -8.14
CA THR A 113 32.48 3.60 -6.72
C THR A 113 33.66 3.18 -5.85
N LEU A 114 34.41 2.15 -6.28
CA LEU A 114 35.60 1.67 -5.58
C LEU A 114 36.71 2.72 -5.52
N ASP A 115 37.03 3.34 -6.64
CA ASP A 115 38.09 4.35 -6.74
C ASP A 115 37.77 5.53 -5.82
N PHE A 116 36.53 6.02 -5.85
CA PHE A 116 36.07 7.07 -4.93
C PHE A 116 36.23 6.64 -3.47
N MET A 117 35.88 5.40 -3.14
CA MET A 117 36.05 4.86 -1.80
C MET A 117 37.52 4.74 -1.40
N ASP A 118 38.40 4.30 -2.28
CA ASP A 118 39.81 4.15 -1.93
C ASP A 118 40.48 5.52 -1.72
N GLU A 119 40.17 6.51 -2.55
CA GLU A 119 40.66 7.89 -2.42
C GLU A 119 40.28 8.51 -1.05
N HIS A 120 39.04 8.32 -0.61
CA HIS A 120 38.51 8.96 0.59
C HIS A 120 38.71 8.12 1.87
N SER A 121 39.17 6.87 1.76
CA SER A 121 39.45 5.99 2.91
C SER A 121 40.72 6.32 3.67
N SER A 122 41.66 7.00 3.02
CA SER A 122 42.98 7.34 3.56
C SER A 122 42.94 8.36 4.72
N GLY A 123 41.82 9.07 4.91
CA GLY A 123 41.62 10.07 5.96
C GLY A 123 41.14 9.54 7.32
N GLY A 124 40.88 8.23 7.48
CA GLY A 124 40.58 7.60 8.78
C GLY A 124 39.21 7.92 9.41
N GLN A 125 38.42 8.82 8.82
CA GLN A 125 37.04 9.07 9.22
C GLN A 125 36.13 9.08 8.00
N TRP A 126 35.52 7.93 7.73
CA TRP A 126 34.26 7.94 7.01
C TRP A 126 33.21 8.50 7.98
N PRO A 127 32.41 9.50 7.58
CA PRO A 127 31.33 10.00 8.42
C PRO A 127 30.20 8.98 8.65
N PHE A 128 30.25 7.78 8.04
CA PHE A 128 29.14 6.83 8.01
C PHE A 128 29.57 5.41 8.38
N ALA A 129 28.78 4.75 9.23
CA ALA A 129 28.98 3.36 9.67
C ALA A 129 28.58 2.33 8.59
N MET A 130 29.33 2.28 7.48
CA MET A 130 28.97 1.51 6.28
C MET A 130 29.70 0.16 6.13
N VAL A 131 29.86 -0.67 7.16
CA VAL A 131 30.62 -1.94 6.97
C VAL A 131 29.80 -3.03 6.25
N GLU A 132 28.52 -3.20 6.58
CA GLU A 132 27.67 -4.25 6.02
C GLU A 132 27.14 -3.89 4.63
N CYS A 133 26.64 -2.66 4.44
CA CYS A 133 26.18 -2.14 3.15
C CYS A 133 27.29 -2.06 2.11
N ARG A 134 28.52 -1.67 2.50
CA ARG A 134 29.71 -1.68 1.63
C ARG A 134 29.95 -3.07 1.04
N SER A 135 29.91 -4.12 1.85
CA SER A 135 30.10 -5.48 1.36
C SER A 135 29.00 -5.91 0.40
N GLY A 136 27.74 -5.51 0.63
CA GLY A 136 26.57 -5.87 -0.19
C GLY A 136 26.54 -5.13 -1.54
N LEU A 137 26.63 -3.80 -1.52
CA LEU A 137 26.74 -2.92 -2.69
C LEU A 137 27.92 -3.33 -3.58
N LEU A 138 29.09 -3.52 -2.96
CA LEU A 138 30.30 -3.88 -3.66
C LEU A 138 30.24 -5.31 -4.20
N SER A 139 29.66 -6.26 -3.46
CA SER A 139 29.43 -7.62 -3.96
C SER A 139 28.42 -7.63 -5.11
N ALA A 140 27.39 -6.79 -5.07
CA ALA A 140 26.40 -6.64 -6.13
C ALA A 140 26.99 -6.05 -7.42
N LEU A 141 27.75 -4.96 -7.28
CA LEU A 141 28.41 -4.27 -8.39
C LEU A 141 29.59 -5.07 -8.97
N LEU A 142 30.50 -5.61 -8.13
CA LEU A 142 31.60 -6.49 -8.57
C LEU A 142 31.10 -7.83 -9.14
N ALA A 143 29.93 -8.32 -8.73
CA ALA A 143 29.31 -9.48 -9.35
C ALA A 143 28.76 -9.18 -10.75
N TYR A 144 28.36 -7.93 -11.01
CA TYR A 144 27.98 -7.44 -12.33
C TYR A 144 29.18 -7.22 -13.25
N ALA A 145 30.30 -6.75 -12.68
CA ALA A 145 31.56 -6.48 -13.39
C ALA A 145 32.34 -7.75 -13.82
N ARG A 146 32.01 -8.93 -13.27
CA ARG A 146 32.62 -10.21 -13.65
C ARG A 146 31.82 -10.91 -14.76
N PRO A 147 32.48 -11.68 -15.66
CA PRO A 147 31.86 -12.23 -16.87
C PRO A 147 30.95 -13.43 -16.56
N LEU A 148 29.85 -13.20 -15.85
CA LEU A 148 28.93 -14.25 -15.42
C LEU A 148 27.45 -13.83 -15.43
N LEU A 149 27.09 -12.76 -16.14
CA LEU A 149 25.69 -12.50 -16.54
C LEU A 149 25.13 -13.61 -17.47
N HIS A 150 26.02 -14.43 -18.04
CA HIS A 150 25.72 -15.67 -18.77
C HIS A 150 25.32 -16.84 -17.86
N THR A 151 25.40 -16.67 -16.53
CA THR A 151 25.13 -17.73 -15.57
C THR A 151 24.00 -17.34 -14.64
N ILE A 152 23.28 -18.34 -14.17
CA ILE A 152 22.26 -18.23 -13.12
C ILE A 152 22.79 -17.40 -11.94
N ARG A 153 24.08 -17.50 -11.61
CA ARG A 153 24.74 -16.69 -10.56
C ARG A 153 24.72 -15.17 -10.85
N GLY A 154 24.98 -14.71 -12.06
CA GLY A 154 24.94 -13.28 -12.41
C GLY A 154 23.52 -12.70 -12.41
N GLN A 155 22.54 -13.49 -12.83
CA GLN A 155 21.12 -13.11 -12.79
C GLN A 155 20.55 -13.10 -11.37
N TRP A 156 20.91 -14.08 -10.54
CA TRP A 156 20.60 -14.07 -9.11
C TRP A 156 21.33 -12.97 -8.36
N ASN A 157 22.52 -12.55 -8.82
CA ASN A 157 23.25 -11.42 -8.25
C ASN A 157 22.70 -10.07 -8.71
N ALA A 158 22.10 -9.96 -9.90
CA ALA A 158 21.31 -8.80 -10.32
C ALA A 158 20.00 -8.70 -9.55
N GLN A 159 19.33 -9.83 -9.34
CA GLN A 159 18.21 -9.95 -8.41
C GLN A 159 18.66 -9.61 -6.99
N ALA A 160 19.86 -10.02 -6.55
CA ALA A 160 20.41 -9.68 -5.23
C ALA A 160 20.80 -8.21 -5.13
N ALA A 161 21.33 -7.58 -6.17
CA ALA A 161 21.65 -6.15 -6.24
C ALA A 161 20.37 -5.32 -6.18
N PHE A 162 19.36 -5.73 -6.93
CA PHE A 162 18.02 -5.16 -6.88
C PHE A 162 17.34 -5.43 -5.53
N VAL A 163 17.51 -6.62 -4.95
CA VAL A 163 17.03 -6.97 -3.59
C VAL A 163 17.83 -6.21 -2.53
N LEU A 164 19.09 -5.87 -2.73
CA LEU A 164 19.91 -5.05 -1.83
C LEU A 164 19.57 -3.56 -1.96
N ALA A 165 19.22 -3.11 -3.17
CA ALA A 165 18.60 -1.81 -3.42
C ALA A 165 17.18 -1.72 -2.85
N GLN A 166 16.43 -2.83 -2.82
CA GLN A 166 15.14 -2.95 -2.15
C GLN A 166 15.25 -3.17 -0.63
N ARG A 167 16.35 -3.75 -0.15
CA ARG A 167 16.65 -3.99 1.28
C ARG A 167 17.35 -2.80 1.91
N SER A 168 17.25 -1.62 1.30
CA SER A 168 17.64 -0.37 1.94
C SER A 168 19.14 -0.29 2.30
N CYS A 169 19.96 -1.21 1.76
CA CYS A 169 21.41 -1.21 1.85
C CYS A 169 22.09 -0.34 0.78
N TRP A 170 21.31 0.32 -0.08
CA TRP A 170 21.82 1.19 -1.14
C TRP A 170 21.67 2.65 -0.73
N PRO A 171 22.78 3.42 -0.78
CA PRO A 171 22.88 4.63 0.01
C PRO A 171 21.91 5.71 -0.46
N ALA A 172 21.52 6.56 0.48
CA ALA A 172 21.00 7.90 0.25
C ALA A 172 21.95 8.82 -0.57
N MET A 173 23.00 8.27 -1.19
CA MET A 173 24.03 8.96 -1.95
C MET A 173 23.71 8.93 -3.44
N GLY A 174 22.75 9.78 -3.82
CA GLY A 174 22.75 10.42 -5.12
C GLY A 174 23.26 11.85 -4.94
N PHE A 175 24.54 12.04 -4.66
CA PHE A 175 25.15 13.38 -4.66
C PHE A 175 25.29 13.84 -6.12
N GLY A 176 24.19 14.29 -6.71
CA GLY A 176 24.28 15.22 -7.84
C GLY A 176 24.83 16.54 -7.30
N ASP A 177 25.92 17.01 -7.89
CA ASP A 177 26.60 18.29 -7.67
C ASP A 177 26.52 18.79 -6.23
N LEU A 178 27.33 18.20 -5.34
CA LEU A 178 27.71 18.93 -4.12
C LEU A 178 28.23 20.31 -4.56
N ALA A 179 27.81 21.33 -3.81
CA ALA A 179 27.92 22.76 -4.09
C ALA A 179 28.95 23.16 -5.16
N PRO A 180 28.62 24.05 -6.12
CA PRO A 180 29.54 24.48 -7.17
C PRO A 180 30.92 24.86 -6.58
N GLY A 181 31.92 24.01 -6.83
CA GLY A 181 33.28 24.15 -6.29
C GLY A 181 33.81 22.96 -5.46
N THR A 182 33.05 21.90 -5.20
CA THR A 182 33.61 20.64 -4.66
C THR A 182 33.86 19.64 -5.78
N ASP A 183 35.13 19.36 -6.09
CA ASP A 183 35.54 18.42 -7.15
C ASP A 183 35.18 16.94 -6.85
N SER A 184 34.59 16.64 -5.69
CA SER A 184 34.18 15.29 -5.29
C SER A 184 32.68 15.07 -5.52
N ALA A 185 32.23 15.14 -6.78
CA ALA A 185 30.91 14.64 -7.14
C ALA A 185 30.93 13.10 -7.03
N TRP A 186 29.92 12.53 -6.38
CA TRP A 186 29.79 11.08 -6.34
C TRP A 186 29.63 10.55 -7.78
N PRO A 187 30.38 9.51 -8.19
CA PRO A 187 30.50 9.17 -9.60
C PRO A 187 29.26 8.49 -10.19
N VAL A 188 28.25 8.16 -9.36
CA VAL A 188 27.08 7.37 -9.78
C VAL A 188 25.79 8.09 -9.41
N THR A 189 25.07 8.56 -10.41
CA THR A 189 23.76 9.16 -10.23
C THR A 189 22.67 8.10 -10.00
N PHE A 190 21.62 8.51 -9.29
CA PHE A 190 20.42 7.70 -9.15
C PHE A 190 19.80 7.30 -10.51
N ARG A 191 19.91 8.19 -11.51
CA ARG A 191 19.40 7.94 -12.86
C ARG A 191 20.15 6.80 -13.56
N GLU A 192 21.47 6.72 -13.39
CA GLU A 192 22.27 5.62 -13.95
C GLU A 192 21.88 4.28 -13.34
N ILE A 193 21.65 4.24 -12.03
CA ILE A 193 21.16 3.04 -11.34
C ILE A 193 19.78 2.64 -11.86
N LEU A 194 18.84 3.59 -11.96
CA LEU A 194 17.52 3.32 -12.52
C LEU A 194 17.61 2.79 -13.94
N ASN A 195 18.48 3.35 -14.80
CA ASN A 195 18.67 2.83 -16.16
C ASN A 195 19.16 1.37 -16.14
N VAL A 196 20.12 1.03 -15.28
CA VAL A 196 20.59 -0.37 -15.12
C VAL A 196 19.44 -1.29 -14.70
N VAL A 197 18.60 -0.87 -13.75
CA VAL A 197 17.43 -1.64 -13.32
C VAL A 197 16.45 -1.84 -14.48
N LEU A 198 16.15 -0.78 -15.23
CA LEU A 198 15.20 -0.83 -16.34
C LEU A 198 15.72 -1.66 -17.51
N TRP A 199 17.01 -1.59 -17.82
CA TRP A 199 17.64 -2.47 -18.80
C TRP A 199 17.66 -3.93 -18.35
N GLY A 200 17.86 -4.18 -17.05
CA GLY A 200 17.74 -5.53 -16.49
C GLY A 200 16.32 -6.09 -16.64
N GLU A 201 15.29 -5.28 -16.40
CA GLU A 201 13.88 -5.66 -16.63
C GLU A 201 13.58 -5.90 -18.12
N ALA A 202 14.07 -5.02 -19.00
CA ALA A 202 13.92 -5.15 -20.44
C ALA A 202 14.53 -6.46 -20.94
N TRP A 203 15.77 -6.76 -20.52
CA TRP A 203 16.44 -7.99 -20.88
C TRP A 203 15.73 -9.23 -20.33
N LYS A 204 15.18 -9.19 -19.10
CA LYS A 204 14.36 -10.28 -18.55
C LYS A 204 13.13 -10.57 -19.40
N GLN A 205 12.56 -9.55 -20.04
CA GLN A 205 11.35 -9.67 -20.85
C GLN A 205 11.63 -10.04 -22.32
N PHE A 206 12.65 -9.46 -22.93
CA PHE A 206 12.91 -9.53 -24.39
C PHE A 206 14.22 -10.25 -24.75
N GLY A 207 15.03 -10.64 -23.77
CA GLY A 207 16.33 -11.28 -23.99
C GLY A 207 17.25 -10.41 -24.85
N ASP A 208 17.87 -11.04 -25.86
CA ASP A 208 18.82 -10.40 -26.77
C ASP A 208 18.18 -9.32 -27.67
N GLU A 209 16.85 -9.32 -27.80
CA GLU A 209 16.10 -8.30 -28.57
C GLU A 209 15.95 -6.98 -27.81
N ALA A 210 16.35 -6.92 -26.54
CA ALA A 210 16.43 -5.68 -25.78
C ALA A 210 17.63 -4.84 -26.29
N GLU A 211 17.47 -4.12 -27.40
CA GLU A 211 18.48 -3.19 -27.95
C GLU A 211 18.70 -1.96 -27.04
N TYR A 212 19.05 -2.11 -25.76
CA TYR A 212 19.23 -1.02 -24.77
C TYR A 212 18.11 0.04 -24.72
N GLU A 213 16.98 -0.21 -25.36
CA GLU A 213 15.81 0.65 -25.32
C GLU A 213 15.00 0.23 -24.10
N ILE A 214 14.85 1.17 -23.16
CA ILE A 214 13.93 1.00 -22.03
C ILE A 214 12.54 0.81 -22.65
N PRO A 215 11.88 -0.34 -22.45
CA PRO A 215 10.58 -0.62 -23.03
C PRO A 215 9.61 0.50 -22.61
N PRO A 216 8.79 1.02 -23.53
CA PRO A 216 7.81 2.02 -23.16
C PRO A 216 6.90 1.45 -22.07
N ARG A 217 6.64 2.25 -21.04
CA ARG A 217 5.66 1.87 -20.01
C ARG A 217 4.31 1.62 -20.69
N LEU A 218 3.73 0.46 -20.43
CA LEU A 218 2.42 0.10 -20.97
C LEU A 218 1.37 1.06 -20.41
N PRO A 219 0.40 1.49 -21.23
CA PRO A 219 -0.62 2.44 -20.79
C PRO A 219 -1.48 1.80 -19.69
N MET A 220 -1.57 2.47 -18.55
CA MET A 220 -2.48 2.08 -17.48
C MET A 220 -3.92 2.46 -17.84
N PRO A 221 -4.93 1.68 -17.42
CA PRO A 221 -6.33 2.07 -17.56
C PRO A 221 -6.58 3.43 -16.91
N ALA A 222 -7.47 4.24 -17.48
CA ALA A 222 -7.86 5.48 -16.84
C ALA A 222 -8.47 5.18 -15.47
N ALA A 223 -8.00 5.85 -14.42
CA ALA A 223 -8.54 5.67 -13.09
C ALA A 223 -10.05 5.91 -13.04
N MET A 224 -10.77 5.04 -12.35
CA MET A 224 -12.19 5.24 -12.02
C MET A 224 -12.33 6.28 -10.91
N VAL A 225 -11.98 7.52 -11.24
CA VAL A 225 -12.48 8.67 -10.51
C VAL A 225 -13.90 8.82 -10.99
N HIS A 226 -14.89 8.69 -10.11
CA HIS A 226 -16.27 8.97 -10.49
C HIS A 226 -16.25 10.37 -11.12
N ARG A 227 -16.45 10.46 -12.44
CA ARG A 227 -17.17 11.60 -12.96
C ARG A 227 -18.54 11.42 -12.34
N LEU A 228 -18.76 12.06 -11.19
CA LEU A 228 -20.07 12.58 -10.87
C LEU A 228 -20.40 13.48 -12.05
N THR A 229 -20.79 12.89 -13.18
CA THR A 229 -21.65 13.56 -14.13
C THR A 229 -22.91 13.65 -13.29
N PRO A 230 -23.23 14.80 -12.67
CA PRO A 230 -24.47 14.89 -11.93
C PRO A 230 -25.52 14.40 -12.91
N ALA A 231 -26.25 13.33 -12.54
CA ALA A 231 -27.37 12.85 -13.33
C ALA A 231 -28.15 14.10 -13.70
N ALA A 232 -28.24 14.39 -15.01
CA ALA A 232 -28.62 15.69 -15.53
C ALA A 232 -29.76 16.21 -14.64
N PRO A 233 -29.54 17.29 -13.87
CA PRO A 233 -30.47 17.68 -12.83
C PRO A 233 -31.81 17.76 -13.51
N ASP A 234 -32.76 16.97 -13.01
CA ASP A 234 -34.09 16.79 -13.59
C ASP A 234 -34.66 18.18 -13.84
N SER A 235 -34.48 18.68 -15.07
CA SER A 235 -34.38 20.12 -15.34
C SER A 235 -35.73 20.82 -15.19
N GLN A 236 -36.76 20.04 -14.92
CA GLN A 236 -38.12 20.50 -14.64
C GLN A 236 -38.35 20.90 -13.18
N ARG A 237 -37.42 20.69 -12.24
CA ARG A 237 -37.69 20.96 -10.79
C ARG A 237 -36.99 22.16 -10.16
N ALA A 238 -36.00 22.78 -10.80
CA ALA A 238 -35.15 23.78 -10.15
C ALA A 238 -35.56 25.27 -10.32
N SER A 239 -36.54 25.61 -11.16
CA SER A 239 -36.80 27.03 -11.53
C SER A 239 -37.59 27.87 -10.50
N ARG A 240 -37.76 27.43 -9.24
CA ARG A 240 -38.70 28.10 -8.30
C ARG A 240 -38.17 28.50 -6.92
N ARG A 241 -36.87 28.51 -6.66
CA ARG A 241 -36.36 29.01 -5.36
C ARG A 241 -35.34 30.11 -5.55
N GLY A 242 -35.82 31.34 -5.35
CA GLY A 242 -35.02 32.55 -5.29
C GLY A 242 -33.95 32.49 -4.20
N ALA A 243 -32.79 33.06 -4.53
CA ALA A 243 -31.67 33.24 -3.63
C ALA A 243 -32.00 34.27 -2.56
N GLY A 244 -31.63 33.97 -1.31
CA GLY A 244 -31.66 34.93 -0.21
C GLY A 244 -32.51 34.50 0.98
N VAL A 245 -32.06 33.50 1.74
CA VAL A 245 -32.47 33.34 3.14
C VAL A 245 -31.23 32.89 3.95
N PRO A 246 -30.86 33.59 5.04
CA PRO A 246 -29.86 33.10 5.99
C PRO A 246 -30.33 31.78 6.59
N ALA A 247 -29.43 30.84 6.85
CA ALA A 247 -29.75 29.53 7.44
C ALA A 247 -30.27 29.65 8.90
N SER A 248 -31.49 30.15 9.08
CA SER A 248 -32.26 29.94 10.29
C SER A 248 -32.60 28.45 10.33
N LYS A 249 -32.06 27.72 11.31
CA LYS A 249 -32.32 26.29 11.58
C LYS A 249 -33.77 25.94 11.25
N ALA A 250 -33.97 25.32 10.08
CA ALA A 250 -35.29 24.91 9.63
C ALA A 250 -35.81 23.87 10.65
N ARG A 251 -37.03 24.07 11.14
CA ARG A 251 -37.71 23.12 12.02
C ARG A 251 -37.70 21.73 11.38
N GLY A 252 -36.96 20.80 12.00
CA GLY A 252 -36.99 19.36 11.75
C GLY A 252 -35.90 18.83 10.83
N SER A 253 -34.63 18.98 11.18
CA SER A 253 -33.56 18.14 10.62
C SER A 253 -33.91 16.67 10.83
N LYS A 254 -33.76 15.85 9.79
CA LYS A 254 -33.95 14.41 9.91
C LYS A 254 -32.71 13.83 10.54
N VAL A 255 -32.85 12.99 11.56
CA VAL A 255 -31.71 12.26 12.11
C VAL A 255 -31.44 11.04 11.23
N LEU A 256 -30.20 10.87 10.77
CA LEU A 256 -29.69 9.65 10.15
C LEU A 256 -28.78 8.93 11.14
N ARG A 257 -29.14 7.71 11.51
CA ARG A 257 -28.38 6.85 12.44
C ARG A 257 -27.46 5.93 11.66
N ILE A 258 -26.18 5.97 12.00
CA ILE A 258 -25.15 5.20 11.32
C ILE A 258 -24.54 4.23 12.32
N LEU A 259 -24.58 2.95 11.99
CA LEU A 259 -23.84 1.91 12.71
C LEU A 259 -22.52 1.67 11.99
N SER A 260 -21.39 1.99 12.62
CA SER A 260 -20.07 1.96 12.01
C SER A 260 -19.16 0.90 12.62
N THR A 261 -18.30 0.31 11.78
CA THR A 261 -17.21 -0.60 12.21
C THR A 261 -15.91 -0.32 11.45
N GLY A 262 -14.77 -0.48 12.14
CA GLY A 262 -13.43 -0.26 11.58
C GLY A 262 -12.34 -0.06 12.64
N HIS A 263 -11.07 -0.04 12.24
CA HIS A 263 -9.89 0.08 13.10
C HIS A 263 -9.23 1.48 13.04
N HIS A 264 -9.47 2.23 11.96
CA HIS A 264 -8.84 3.52 11.72
C HIS A 264 -9.89 4.64 11.71
N ALA A 265 -10.02 5.36 12.84
CA ALA A 265 -11.06 6.38 13.00
C ALA A 265 -10.95 7.55 12.01
N SER A 266 -9.81 7.75 11.35
CA SER A 266 -9.70 8.76 10.29
C SER A 266 -10.67 8.48 9.14
N TYR A 267 -10.98 7.22 8.81
CA TYR A 267 -11.92 6.93 7.72
C TYR A 267 -13.38 7.22 8.09
N PRO A 268 -13.94 6.71 9.21
CA PRO A 268 -15.27 7.12 9.67
C PRO A 268 -15.37 8.64 9.90
N SER A 269 -14.33 9.25 10.49
CA SER A 269 -14.34 10.70 10.76
C SER A 269 -14.34 11.51 9.46
N ALA A 270 -13.55 11.12 8.45
CA ALA A 270 -13.49 11.80 7.17
C ALA A 270 -14.83 11.73 6.43
N ILE A 271 -15.43 10.54 6.32
CA ILE A 271 -16.72 10.39 5.62
C ILE A 271 -17.85 11.13 6.34
N PHE A 272 -17.85 11.09 7.66
CA PHE A 272 -18.86 11.74 8.47
C PHE A 272 -18.77 13.27 8.40
N ALA A 273 -17.56 13.80 8.45
CA ALA A 273 -17.34 15.22 8.29
C ALA A 273 -17.74 15.70 6.88
N MET A 274 -17.46 14.90 5.84
CA MET A 274 -17.95 15.16 4.48
C MET A 274 -19.49 15.14 4.41
N TRP A 275 -20.16 14.19 5.05
CA TRP A 275 -21.62 14.14 5.09
C TRP A 275 -22.26 15.32 5.80
N ARG A 276 -21.71 15.73 6.94
CA ARG A 276 -22.14 16.95 7.65
C ARG A 276 -22.01 18.19 6.77
N ALA A 277 -20.93 18.28 5.99
CA ALA A 277 -20.71 19.40 5.08
C ALA A 277 -21.68 19.40 3.87
N LEU A 278 -21.94 18.22 3.28
CA LEU A 278 -22.64 18.12 1.99
C LEU A 278 -24.15 17.82 2.10
N VAL A 279 -24.58 17.25 3.22
CA VAL A 279 -25.96 16.75 3.40
C VAL A 279 -26.63 17.44 4.58
N SER A 280 -26.61 18.78 4.56
CA SER A 280 -27.09 19.67 5.65
C SER A 280 -28.56 19.54 6.06
N LYS A 281 -29.35 18.72 5.37
CA LYS A 281 -30.74 18.41 5.73
C LYS A 281 -30.87 17.34 6.82
N TYR A 282 -29.77 16.65 7.10
CA TYR A 282 -29.72 15.58 8.09
C TYR A 282 -28.80 15.97 9.23
N ASP A 283 -29.24 15.65 10.44
CA ASP A 283 -28.33 15.47 11.57
C ASP A 283 -27.85 14.02 11.54
N PHE A 284 -26.63 13.79 11.96
CA PHE A 284 -26.04 12.46 11.93
C PHE A 284 -25.70 11.99 13.34
N GLU A 285 -26.25 10.83 13.71
CA GLU A 285 -25.93 10.09 14.93
C GLU A 285 -25.04 8.91 14.52
N LEU A 286 -23.79 8.90 14.99
CA LEU A 286 -22.82 7.85 14.67
C LEU A 286 -22.61 6.97 15.90
N GLU A 287 -22.88 5.69 15.74
CA GLU A 287 -22.51 4.63 16.69
C GLU A 287 -21.31 3.90 16.11
N ASP A 288 -20.12 4.35 16.47
CA ASP A 288 -18.86 3.78 15.96
C ASP A 288 -18.32 2.72 16.91
N HIS A 289 -18.28 1.49 16.42
CA HIS A 289 -17.68 0.34 17.10
C HIS A 289 -16.22 0.17 16.66
N SER A 290 -15.45 1.26 16.75
CA SER A 290 -14.03 1.25 16.41
C SER A 290 -13.29 0.22 17.25
N PHE A 291 -12.48 -0.62 16.61
CA PHE A 291 -11.71 -1.66 17.29
C PHE A 291 -10.54 -1.13 18.13
N ASP A 292 -10.24 0.17 18.03
CA ASP A 292 -9.17 0.83 18.79
C ASP A 292 -9.71 2.04 19.58
N ASN A 293 -9.74 1.85 20.89
CA ASN A 293 -10.24 2.82 21.87
C ASN A 293 -9.41 4.12 21.89
N ARG A 294 -8.16 4.12 21.41
CA ARG A 294 -7.30 5.33 21.40
C ARG A 294 -7.80 6.39 20.44
N TYR A 295 -8.46 5.99 19.35
CA TYR A 295 -8.98 6.95 18.38
C TYR A 295 -10.35 7.50 18.74
N CYS A 296 -10.98 6.82 19.68
CA CYS A 296 -12.30 7.06 20.19
C CYS A 296 -12.37 8.40 20.94
N SER A 297 -11.29 8.76 21.66
CA SER A 297 -11.09 10.09 22.23
C SER A 297 -10.88 11.19 21.18
N ASN A 298 -10.28 10.86 20.03
CA ASN A 298 -9.95 11.82 18.97
C ASN A 298 -11.16 12.17 18.08
N SER A 299 -12.07 11.22 17.85
CA SER A 299 -13.32 11.46 17.10
C SER A 299 -14.42 12.08 17.97
N GLY A 300 -14.27 12.00 19.30
CA GLY A 300 -15.30 12.43 20.25
C GLY A 300 -16.55 11.55 20.22
N THR A 301 -16.52 10.41 19.52
CA THR A 301 -17.64 9.50 19.34
C THR A 301 -17.16 8.06 19.48
N CYS A 302 -17.35 7.49 20.65
CA CYS A 302 -17.31 6.04 20.84
C CYS A 302 -18.73 5.50 20.89
N SER A 303 -18.91 4.29 20.41
CA SER A 303 -19.98 3.45 20.95
C SER A 303 -19.81 3.37 22.47
N VAL A 304 -20.74 3.96 23.20
CA VAL A 304 -20.93 3.73 24.65
C VAL A 304 -21.54 2.36 24.93
N ASP A 305 -21.92 1.63 23.89
CA ASP A 305 -22.54 0.32 24.03
C ASP A 305 -21.48 -0.74 24.29
N VAL A 306 -21.33 -1.07 25.57
CA VAL A 306 -20.42 -2.11 26.08
C VAL A 306 -20.66 -3.48 25.44
N ARG A 307 -21.84 -3.73 24.86
CA ARG A 307 -22.16 -4.99 24.18
C ARG A 307 -21.32 -5.23 22.92
N PHE A 308 -20.59 -4.23 22.43
CA PHE A 308 -19.69 -4.37 21.29
C PHE A 308 -18.21 -4.40 21.68
N ALA A 309 -17.87 -4.28 22.97
CA ALA A 309 -16.49 -4.29 23.44
C ALA A 309 -15.74 -5.57 22.99
N TRP A 310 -16.46 -6.71 23.00
CA TRP A 310 -15.92 -8.00 22.58
C TRP A 310 -15.38 -8.01 21.15
N LEU A 311 -15.92 -7.18 20.25
CA LEU A 311 -15.51 -7.13 18.85
C LEU A 311 -14.11 -6.49 18.70
N GLY A 312 -13.82 -5.50 19.54
CA GLY A 312 -12.49 -4.93 19.69
C GLY A 312 -11.52 -5.88 20.39
N ASP A 313 -11.98 -6.60 21.43
CA ASP A 313 -11.17 -7.60 22.13
C ASP A 313 -10.77 -8.75 21.19
N GLU A 314 -11.73 -9.25 20.40
CA GLU A 314 -11.50 -10.28 19.41
C GLU A 314 -10.41 -9.86 18.41
N LEU A 315 -10.52 -8.67 17.80
CA LEU A 315 -9.48 -8.19 16.88
C LEU A 315 -8.12 -8.00 17.56
N ARG A 316 -8.10 -7.53 18.82
CA ARG A 316 -6.85 -7.29 19.55
C ARG A 316 -6.12 -8.56 19.94
N ASN A 317 -6.87 -9.60 20.31
CA ASN A 317 -6.36 -10.83 20.92
C ASN A 317 -6.24 -11.98 19.93
N THR A 318 -6.82 -11.86 18.74
CA THR A 318 -6.75 -12.88 17.70
C THR A 318 -5.67 -12.56 16.67
N LEU A 319 -4.68 -13.45 16.57
CA LEU A 319 -3.72 -13.47 15.47
C LEU A 319 -4.18 -14.47 14.41
N VAL A 320 -4.22 -14.03 13.16
CA VAL A 320 -4.53 -14.85 11.99
C VAL A 320 -3.29 -14.94 11.11
N ARG A 321 -3.04 -16.13 10.57
CA ARG A 321 -2.03 -16.28 9.52
C ARG A 321 -2.63 -15.75 8.23
N THR A 322 -1.97 -14.79 7.61
CA THR A 322 -2.37 -14.20 6.33
C THR A 322 -1.81 -15.03 5.19
N CYS A 323 -2.34 -14.87 3.98
CA CYS A 323 -1.84 -15.54 2.77
C CYS A 323 -0.38 -15.21 2.40
N SER A 324 0.25 -14.21 3.02
CA SER A 324 1.71 -14.01 2.89
C SER A 324 2.52 -14.83 3.89
N GLY A 325 1.88 -15.69 4.67
CA GLY A 325 2.47 -16.43 5.78
C GLY A 325 2.73 -15.60 7.04
N ALA A 326 2.43 -14.29 7.04
CA ALA A 326 2.63 -13.42 8.19
C ALA A 326 1.46 -13.51 9.16
N TYR A 327 1.73 -13.38 10.46
CA TYR A 327 0.69 -13.30 11.48
C TYR A 327 0.31 -11.84 11.75
N LEU A 328 -0.97 -11.53 11.64
CA LEU A 328 -1.53 -10.20 11.91
C LEU A 328 -2.73 -10.33 12.84
N LYS A 329 -3.07 -9.23 13.53
CA LYS A 329 -4.36 -9.10 14.21
C LYS A 329 -5.48 -9.32 13.19
N GLY A 330 -6.54 -10.05 13.53
CA GLY A 330 -7.62 -10.35 12.59
C GLY A 330 -8.82 -11.02 13.24
N PHE A 331 -9.78 -11.47 12.43
CA PHE A 331 -10.93 -12.22 12.90
C PHE A 331 -10.73 -13.71 12.57
N ARG A 332 -10.80 -14.58 13.58
CA ARG A 332 -10.63 -16.04 13.37
C ARG A 332 -11.77 -16.60 12.54
N ASP A 333 -13.00 -16.25 12.89
CA ASP A 333 -14.21 -16.70 12.22
C ASP A 333 -15.22 -15.56 12.14
N ILE A 334 -15.09 -14.74 11.08
CA ILE A 334 -15.92 -13.55 10.94
C ILE A 334 -17.40 -13.85 10.76
N ASP A 335 -17.75 -15.06 10.31
CA ASP A 335 -19.14 -15.45 10.06
C ASP A 335 -19.86 -15.69 11.40
N ILE A 336 -19.21 -16.39 12.34
CA ILE A 336 -19.71 -16.52 13.72
C ILE A 336 -19.87 -15.14 14.37
N LEU A 337 -18.90 -14.23 14.16
CA LEU A 337 -18.98 -12.88 14.70
C LEU A 337 -20.11 -12.06 14.08
N ALA A 338 -20.37 -12.24 12.78
CA ALA A 338 -21.44 -11.58 12.06
C ALA A 338 -22.81 -12.04 12.56
N ASP A 339 -22.99 -13.35 12.82
CA ASP A 339 -24.22 -13.88 13.41
C ASP A 339 -24.40 -13.42 14.87
N LYS A 340 -23.35 -13.44 15.68
CA LYS A 340 -23.40 -12.90 17.05
C LYS A 340 -23.76 -11.41 17.06
N LEU A 341 -23.19 -10.64 16.12
CA LEU A 341 -23.52 -9.23 15.94
C LEU A 341 -24.99 -9.06 15.54
N PHE A 342 -25.47 -9.86 14.58
CA PHE A 342 -26.86 -9.86 14.16
C PHE A 342 -27.80 -10.09 15.34
N ASP A 343 -27.57 -11.15 16.13
CA ASP A 343 -28.38 -11.49 17.30
C ASP A 343 -28.37 -10.36 18.33
N LEU A 344 -27.21 -9.76 18.63
CA LEU A 344 -27.11 -8.61 19.53
C LEU A 344 -27.91 -7.40 19.05
N VAL A 345 -27.93 -7.16 17.74
CA VAL A 345 -28.69 -6.07 17.13
C VAL A 345 -30.20 -6.37 17.21
N THR A 346 -30.63 -7.62 16.98
CA THR A 346 -32.06 -7.99 16.94
C THR A 346 -32.68 -8.29 18.30
N ASP A 347 -31.93 -8.87 19.24
CA ASP A 347 -32.44 -9.36 20.52
C ASP A 347 -32.79 -8.24 21.50
N GLY A 348 -32.14 -7.07 21.38
CA GLY A 348 -32.43 -5.91 22.23
C GLY A 348 -33.76 -5.21 21.92
N GLY A 349 -34.57 -5.74 20.99
CA GLY A 349 -35.80 -5.13 20.50
C GLY A 349 -35.57 -3.72 19.91
N SER A 350 -36.64 -2.94 19.78
CA SER A 350 -36.58 -1.57 19.24
C SER A 350 -35.78 -0.59 20.12
N SER A 351 -35.39 -1.00 21.33
CA SER A 351 -34.55 -0.22 22.25
C SER A 351 -33.05 -0.32 21.96
N SER A 352 -32.59 -1.34 21.24
CA SER A 352 -31.19 -1.44 20.86
C SER A 352 -30.81 -0.28 19.93
N PRO A 353 -29.82 0.56 20.26
CA PRO A 353 -29.43 1.67 19.41
C PRO A 353 -29.09 1.24 17.97
N ALA A 354 -28.39 0.11 17.83
CA ALA A 354 -28.08 -0.54 16.56
C ALA A 354 -29.31 -1.05 15.77
N ALA A 355 -30.40 -1.43 16.44
CA ALA A 355 -31.66 -1.80 15.75
C ALA A 355 -32.34 -0.59 15.08
N ARG A 356 -31.91 0.62 15.40
CA ARG A 356 -32.41 1.89 14.83
C ARG A 356 -31.50 2.44 13.74
N ALA A 357 -30.45 1.70 13.35
CA ALA A 357 -29.55 2.13 12.29
C ALA A 357 -30.30 2.33 10.97
N ASP A 358 -30.12 3.48 10.34
CA ASP A 358 -30.63 3.77 9.01
C ASP A 358 -29.64 3.33 7.92
N VAL A 359 -28.34 3.34 8.24
CA VAL A 359 -27.23 2.99 7.36
C VAL A 359 -26.15 2.24 8.13
N LEU A 360 -25.58 1.20 7.52
CA LEU A 360 -24.40 0.50 8.00
C LEU A 360 -23.15 1.06 7.31
N LEU A 361 -22.07 1.26 8.05
CA LEU A 361 -20.80 1.79 7.54
C LEU A 361 -19.62 0.89 7.94
N CYS A 362 -18.97 0.24 6.97
CA CYS A 362 -17.71 -0.44 7.21
C CYS A 362 -16.55 0.37 6.60
N THR A 363 -15.39 0.38 7.26
CA THR A 363 -14.21 1.11 6.78
C THR A 363 -12.98 0.21 6.65
N HIS A 364 -11.97 0.36 7.50
CA HIS A 364 -10.77 -0.46 7.46
C HIS A 364 -10.77 -1.48 8.61
N PRO A 365 -10.46 -2.76 8.37
CA PRO A 365 -10.29 -3.39 7.06
C PRO A 365 -11.62 -3.55 6.30
N PRO A 366 -11.58 -3.64 4.96
CA PRO A 366 -12.75 -4.04 4.16
C PRO A 366 -13.39 -5.34 4.64
N TYR A 367 -12.59 -6.27 5.18
CA TYR A 367 -13.07 -7.55 5.73
C TYR A 367 -14.18 -7.37 6.79
N SER A 368 -14.13 -6.28 7.57
CA SER A 368 -15.16 -5.96 8.58
C SER A 368 -16.57 -5.80 8.01
N CYS A 369 -16.73 -5.55 6.70
CA CYS A 369 -18.06 -5.48 6.09
C CYS A 369 -18.86 -6.78 6.20
N ARG A 370 -18.19 -7.95 6.29
CA ARG A 370 -18.86 -9.25 6.50
C ARG A 370 -19.68 -9.28 7.79
N LEU A 371 -19.25 -8.56 8.83
CA LEU A 371 -20.00 -8.43 10.08
C LEU A 371 -21.42 -7.91 9.85
N PHE A 372 -21.58 -6.99 8.90
CA PHE A 372 -22.87 -6.38 8.57
C PHE A 372 -23.66 -7.14 7.51
N TRP A 373 -23.09 -8.16 6.88
CA TRP A 373 -23.72 -8.86 5.77
C TRP A 373 -25.05 -9.53 6.15
N PRO A 374 -25.20 -10.20 7.32
CA PRO A 374 -26.49 -10.70 7.78
C PRO A 374 -27.55 -9.60 7.93
N LEU A 375 -27.18 -8.40 8.38
CA LEU A 375 -28.12 -7.27 8.53
C LEU A 375 -28.61 -6.77 7.15
N VAL A 376 -27.73 -6.75 6.15
CA VAL A 376 -28.12 -6.41 4.77
C VAL A 376 -29.08 -7.46 4.21
N LEU A 377 -28.72 -8.75 4.29
CA LEU A 377 -29.50 -9.82 3.69
C LEU A 377 -30.83 -10.08 4.39
N ARG A 378 -30.85 -10.04 5.73
CA ARG A 378 -32.01 -10.44 6.53
C ARG A 378 -32.92 -9.26 6.88
N LEU A 379 -32.38 -8.05 7.05
CA LEU A 379 -33.16 -6.85 7.41
C LEU A 379 -33.29 -5.82 6.28
N GLY A 380 -32.53 -5.97 5.19
CA GLY A 380 -32.56 -5.03 4.08
C GLY A 380 -31.97 -3.66 4.42
N LEU A 381 -31.03 -3.61 5.38
CA LEU A 381 -30.34 -2.37 5.72
C LEU A 381 -29.30 -2.02 4.63
N PRO A 382 -29.20 -0.73 4.24
CA PRO A 382 -28.19 -0.31 3.28
C PRO A 382 -26.80 -0.30 3.92
N LEU A 383 -25.79 -0.76 3.18
CA LEU A 383 -24.40 -0.82 3.61
C LEU A 383 -23.53 0.07 2.72
N LEU A 384 -22.73 0.90 3.36
CA LEU A 384 -21.67 1.66 2.74
C LEU A 384 -20.30 1.16 3.19
N GLY A 385 -19.43 0.87 2.23
CA GLY A 385 -18.02 0.60 2.47
C GLY A 385 -17.18 1.79 2.05
N PHE A 386 -16.35 2.32 2.95
CA PHE A 386 -15.38 3.38 2.63
C PHE A 386 -13.97 2.94 3.01
N PHE A 387 -13.24 2.43 2.02
CA PHE A 387 -12.06 1.62 2.27
C PHE A 387 -10.78 2.42 2.21
N GLY A 388 -10.02 2.31 3.29
CA GLY A 388 -8.68 2.86 3.42
C GLY A 388 -7.55 1.84 3.34
N GLY A 389 -7.88 0.55 3.27
CA GLY A 389 -6.90 -0.51 3.09
C GLY A 389 -7.39 -1.57 2.13
N THR A 390 -6.51 -2.52 1.86
CA THR A 390 -6.68 -3.55 0.82
C THR A 390 -7.57 -4.70 1.29
N LEU A 391 -8.00 -5.53 0.33
CA LEU A 391 -8.90 -6.64 0.62
C LEU A 391 -8.25 -7.71 1.47
N GLU A 392 -6.94 -7.91 1.38
CA GLU A 392 -6.21 -8.91 2.15
C GLU A 392 -5.92 -8.51 3.60
N ALA A 393 -6.17 -7.24 3.98
CA ALA A 393 -5.89 -6.76 5.31
C ALA A 393 -6.78 -7.49 6.34
N HIS A 394 -6.14 -8.13 7.34
CA HIS A 394 -6.78 -8.83 8.45
C HIS A 394 -7.61 -10.07 8.06
N VAL A 395 -7.36 -10.65 6.88
CA VAL A 395 -8.04 -11.86 6.41
C VAL A 395 -7.17 -13.10 6.67
N PRO A 396 -7.72 -14.16 7.30
CA PRO A 396 -7.03 -15.45 7.40
C PRO A 396 -6.71 -16.04 6.01
N GLU A 397 -5.58 -16.72 5.88
CA GLU A 397 -5.11 -17.36 4.65
C GLU A 397 -6.19 -18.28 4.06
N GLU A 398 -6.78 -19.14 4.89
CA GLU A 398 -7.85 -20.07 4.55
C GLU A 398 -9.16 -19.38 4.14
N GLY A 399 -9.36 -18.13 4.58
CA GLY A 399 -10.58 -17.36 4.32
C GLY A 399 -10.45 -16.42 3.11
N MET A 400 -9.28 -16.29 2.50
CA MET A 400 -9.04 -15.27 1.48
C MET A 400 -9.86 -15.49 0.21
N GLU A 401 -9.95 -16.73 -0.29
CA GLU A 401 -10.76 -17.04 -1.48
C GLU A 401 -12.24 -16.72 -1.24
N SER A 402 -12.82 -17.24 -0.15
CA SER A 402 -14.23 -16.99 0.17
C SER A 402 -14.48 -15.50 0.31
N TRP A 403 -13.54 -14.76 0.92
CA TRP A 403 -13.64 -13.32 1.08
C TRP A 403 -13.69 -12.57 -0.25
N LEU A 404 -12.83 -12.90 -1.22
CA LEU A 404 -12.87 -12.24 -2.53
C LEU A 404 -14.22 -12.48 -3.24
N ARG A 405 -14.79 -13.68 -3.11
CA ARG A 405 -16.10 -14.02 -3.69
C ARG A 405 -17.23 -13.25 -2.99
N ASP A 406 -17.21 -13.18 -1.66
CA ASP A 406 -18.19 -12.42 -0.90
C ASP A 406 -18.07 -10.92 -1.15
N PHE A 407 -16.86 -10.37 -1.21
CA PHE A 407 -16.65 -8.97 -1.56
C PHE A 407 -17.28 -8.64 -2.90
N ARG A 408 -17.06 -9.48 -3.92
CA ARG A 408 -17.70 -9.33 -5.23
C ARG A 408 -19.22 -9.39 -5.13
N GLN A 409 -19.76 -10.37 -4.40
CA GLN A 409 -21.20 -10.49 -4.20
C GLN A 409 -21.80 -9.25 -3.50
N MET A 410 -21.15 -8.77 -2.46
CA MET A 410 -21.54 -7.57 -1.73
C MET A 410 -21.48 -6.34 -2.62
N ALA A 411 -20.37 -6.12 -3.34
CA ALA A 411 -20.19 -4.97 -4.22
C ALA A 411 -21.24 -4.90 -5.35
N LEU A 412 -21.78 -6.05 -5.77
CA LEU A 412 -22.83 -6.15 -6.79
C LEU A 412 -24.26 -6.08 -6.20
N HIS A 413 -24.40 -6.07 -4.88
CA HIS A 413 -25.71 -6.08 -4.23
C HIS A 413 -26.35 -4.68 -4.26
N PRO A 414 -27.65 -4.53 -4.59
CA PRO A 414 -28.28 -3.22 -4.81
C PRO A 414 -28.39 -2.34 -3.55
N LEU A 415 -28.29 -2.92 -2.36
CA LEU A 415 -28.27 -2.19 -1.08
C LEU A 415 -26.86 -1.84 -0.59
N VAL A 416 -25.83 -2.24 -1.35
CA VAL A 416 -24.44 -2.01 -0.98
C VAL A 416 -23.84 -0.97 -1.92
N GLN A 417 -23.07 -0.06 -1.35
CA GLN A 417 -22.23 0.87 -2.11
C GLN A 417 -20.84 0.83 -1.52
N PHE A 418 -19.83 0.61 -2.35
CA PHE A 418 -18.43 0.60 -1.92
C PHE A 418 -17.69 1.74 -2.60
N ALA A 419 -16.75 2.34 -1.87
CA ALA A 419 -15.82 3.31 -2.41
C ALA A 419 -14.44 3.12 -1.78
N ALA A 420 -13.41 3.20 -2.60
CA ALA A 420 -12.03 3.23 -2.15
C ALA A 420 -11.57 4.68 -1.93
N ILE A 421 -10.73 4.92 -0.93
CA ILE A 421 -10.20 6.25 -0.64
C ILE A 421 -9.31 6.81 -1.78
N ALA A 422 -8.77 5.96 -2.65
CA ALA A 422 -7.89 6.41 -3.72
C ALA A 422 -8.08 5.60 -5.01
N PRO A 423 -7.73 6.20 -6.17
CA PRO A 423 -7.68 5.52 -7.46
C PRO A 423 -6.94 4.19 -7.43
N PHE A 424 -5.77 4.16 -6.76
CA PHE A 424 -4.96 2.96 -6.66
C PHE A 424 -5.70 1.79 -6.02
N LEU A 425 -6.32 2.04 -4.87
CA LEU A 425 -7.01 1.00 -4.12
C LEU A 425 -8.24 0.50 -4.88
N SER A 426 -8.98 1.41 -5.53
CA SER A 426 -10.08 1.05 -6.43
C SER A 426 -9.62 0.08 -7.52
N GLU A 427 -8.53 0.41 -8.22
CA GLU A 427 -8.01 -0.44 -9.29
C GLU A 427 -7.47 -1.78 -8.75
N LYS A 428 -6.83 -1.78 -7.59
CA LYS A 428 -6.37 -3.02 -6.95
C LYS A 428 -7.52 -3.94 -6.56
N MET A 429 -8.59 -3.40 -5.96
CA MET A 429 -9.77 -4.21 -5.62
C MET A 429 -10.43 -4.77 -6.88
N ARG A 430 -10.49 -3.99 -7.96
CA ARG A 430 -10.93 -4.47 -9.28
C ARG A 430 -10.01 -5.56 -9.82
N TYR A 431 -8.69 -5.39 -9.69
CA TYR A 431 -7.71 -6.39 -10.12
C TYR A 431 -7.90 -7.72 -9.36
N GLN A 432 -8.24 -7.68 -8.07
CA GLN A 432 -8.47 -8.88 -7.26
C GLN A 432 -9.82 -9.55 -7.52
N THR A 433 -10.88 -8.77 -7.79
CA THR A 433 -12.27 -9.27 -7.74
C THR A 433 -13.04 -9.16 -9.05
N GLY A 434 -12.53 -8.39 -10.01
CA GLY A 434 -13.22 -8.06 -11.26
C GLY A 434 -14.34 -7.05 -11.12
N VAL A 435 -14.62 -6.53 -9.92
CA VAL A 435 -15.69 -5.54 -9.71
C VAL A 435 -15.11 -4.14 -9.68
N ASP A 436 -15.68 -3.25 -10.49
CA ASP A 436 -15.39 -1.83 -10.46
C ASP A 436 -15.99 -1.20 -9.19
N ILE A 437 -15.13 -0.64 -8.34
CA ILE A 437 -15.54 0.21 -7.22
C ILE A 437 -15.03 1.64 -7.47
N PRO A 438 -15.83 2.69 -7.21
CA PRO A 438 -15.37 4.05 -7.39
C PRO A 438 -14.27 4.44 -6.39
N ALA A 439 -13.38 5.32 -6.83
CA ALA A 439 -12.52 6.06 -5.91
C ALA A 439 -13.22 7.34 -5.43
N ALA A 440 -13.33 7.50 -4.11
CA ALA A 440 -13.77 8.72 -3.44
C ALA A 440 -12.62 9.21 -2.55
N ARG A 441 -11.95 10.28 -2.98
CA ARG A 441 -10.75 10.79 -2.30
C ARG A 441 -11.02 11.15 -0.84
N GLY A 442 -10.08 10.78 0.01
CA GLY A 442 -10.09 11.20 1.41
C GLY A 442 -10.09 12.73 1.51
N PHE A 443 -10.90 13.26 2.43
CA PHE A 443 -10.93 14.67 2.75
C PHE A 443 -10.52 14.86 4.20
N GLY A 444 -9.58 15.78 4.46
CA GLY A 444 -9.08 16.08 5.80
C GLY A 444 -10.03 16.92 6.65
N PHE A 445 -11.35 16.80 6.48
CA PHE A 445 -12.29 17.64 7.24
C PHE A 445 -12.17 17.42 8.76
N HIS A 446 -11.84 16.20 9.20
CA HIS A 446 -11.63 15.93 10.63
C HIS A 446 -10.42 16.69 11.17
N VAL A 447 -9.31 16.77 10.44
CA VAL A 447 -8.14 17.55 10.87
C VAL A 447 -8.43 19.05 10.88
N MET A 448 -9.11 19.54 9.84
CA MET A 448 -9.52 20.95 9.78
C MET A 448 -10.49 21.32 10.91
N SER A 449 -11.42 20.43 11.26
CA SER A 449 -12.37 20.67 12.36
C SER A 449 -11.71 20.76 13.74
N GLN A 450 -10.50 20.20 13.88
CA GLN A 450 -9.67 20.33 15.07
C GLN A 450 -8.76 21.58 15.04
N GLY A 451 -8.98 22.49 14.08
CA GLY A 451 -8.21 23.71 13.92
C GLY A 451 -6.84 23.51 13.28
N ALA A 452 -6.58 22.33 12.70
CA ALA A 452 -5.34 22.09 11.97
C ALA A 452 -5.38 22.76 10.61
N ILE A 453 -4.82 23.96 10.57
CA ILE A 453 -4.57 24.76 9.36
C ILE A 453 -3.13 25.18 9.45
N TYR A 454 -2.42 25.14 8.32
CA TYR A 454 -1.02 25.49 8.21
C TYR A 454 -0.74 26.84 8.87
N PHE A 455 0.06 26.79 9.93
CA PHE A 455 0.48 27.96 10.69
C PHE A 455 1.90 27.68 11.18
N PRO A 456 2.90 27.78 10.28
CA PRO A 456 4.27 27.38 10.58
C PRO A 456 4.82 28.18 11.76
N ARG A 457 5.19 27.47 12.83
CA ARG A 457 5.91 28.00 14.01
C ARG A 457 7.33 27.43 14.11
N ARG A 458 7.57 26.31 13.44
CA ARG A 458 8.85 25.58 13.36
C ARG A 458 9.45 25.81 11.98
N TRP A 459 9.88 27.04 11.71
CA TRP A 459 10.37 27.50 10.39
C TRP A 459 11.67 26.84 9.93
N ASP A 460 12.41 26.26 10.85
CA ASP A 460 13.64 25.54 10.62
C ASP A 460 13.44 24.02 10.69
N GLU A 461 12.22 23.52 10.95
CA GLU A 461 11.96 22.08 11.06
C GLU A 461 11.12 21.55 9.88
N VAL A 462 11.56 20.43 9.33
CA VAL A 462 10.86 19.65 8.31
C VAL A 462 10.42 18.33 8.92
N LEU A 463 9.11 18.05 8.84
CA LEU A 463 8.56 16.79 9.33
C LEU A 463 8.84 15.69 8.31
N ILE A 464 9.61 14.67 8.70
CA ILE A 464 9.71 13.43 7.94
C ILE A 464 8.55 12.54 8.37
N TRP A 465 7.60 12.33 7.46
CA TRP A 465 6.49 11.43 7.71
C TRP A 465 6.89 10.01 7.35
N LYS A 466 6.71 9.08 8.30
CA LYS A 466 6.77 7.61 8.16
C LYS A 466 7.35 7.16 6.82
N ASN A 467 8.65 6.91 6.79
CA ASN A 467 9.34 6.47 5.58
C ASN A 467 9.54 4.94 5.59
N SER A 468 10.01 4.40 4.47
CA SER A 468 10.49 3.01 4.40
C SER A 468 11.58 2.73 5.43
N ASN A 469 12.38 3.75 5.74
CA ASN A 469 13.58 3.60 6.54
C ASN A 469 13.31 3.33 8.02
N GLU A 470 12.19 3.83 8.55
CA GLU A 470 11.68 3.46 9.88
C GLU A 470 11.39 1.96 9.99
N CYS A 471 11.10 1.28 8.87
CA CYS A 471 10.81 -0.14 8.83
C CYS A 471 12.03 -1.00 8.47
N ASP A 472 13.00 -0.44 7.74
CA ASP A 472 14.16 -1.16 7.20
C ASP A 472 15.47 -0.86 7.96
N ASN A 473 15.40 -0.13 9.07
CA ASN A 473 16.53 0.21 9.96
C ASN A 473 17.68 1.00 9.31
N ASN A 474 17.47 1.68 8.17
CA ASN A 474 18.45 2.58 7.54
C ASN A 474 18.14 4.07 7.82
N GLN A 475 17.44 4.34 8.92
CA GLN A 475 17.05 5.69 9.31
C GLN A 475 18.29 6.54 9.60
N GLU A 476 19.28 5.99 10.31
CA GLU A 476 20.49 6.71 10.71
C GLU A 476 21.31 7.19 9.50
N GLU A 477 21.45 6.36 8.47
CA GLU A 477 22.15 6.74 7.23
C GLU A 477 21.40 7.79 6.45
N PHE A 478 20.07 7.66 6.36
CA PHE A 478 19.23 8.65 5.69
C PHE A 478 19.32 10.01 6.39
N ASP A 479 19.28 10.02 7.71
CA ASP A 479 19.35 11.23 8.53
C ASP A 479 20.72 11.88 8.41
N SER A 480 21.79 11.09 8.51
CA SER A 480 23.16 11.60 8.38
C SER A 480 23.40 12.28 7.02
N VAL A 481 22.81 11.75 5.93
CA VAL A 481 22.90 12.40 4.61
C VAL A 481 22.11 13.70 4.55
N LEU A 482 20.87 13.71 5.07
CA LEU A 482 20.05 14.92 5.09
C LEU A 482 20.69 16.03 5.94
N GLU A 483 21.23 15.68 7.11
CA GLU A 483 21.93 16.61 8.00
C GLU A 483 23.19 17.17 7.34
N GLY A 484 24.00 16.33 6.69
CA GLY A 484 25.18 16.75 5.95
C GLY A 484 24.85 17.75 4.83
N LEU A 485 23.81 17.46 4.04
CA LEU A 485 23.33 18.35 2.97
C LEU A 485 22.77 19.67 3.52
N ALA A 486 21.99 19.63 4.60
CA ALA A 486 21.47 20.83 5.24
C ALA A 486 22.59 21.71 5.82
N ALA A 487 23.60 21.10 6.46
CA ALA A 487 24.75 21.82 6.99
C ALA A 487 25.56 22.49 5.87
N ALA A 488 25.87 21.76 4.80
CA ALA A 488 26.60 22.28 3.65
C ALA A 488 25.87 23.48 3.02
N SER A 489 24.55 23.39 2.88
CA SER A 489 23.80 24.50 2.31
C SER A 489 23.64 25.71 3.25
N SER A 490 23.64 25.50 4.56
CA SER A 490 23.62 26.58 5.57
C SER A 490 24.88 27.46 5.52
N MET A 491 26.01 26.93 5.05
CA MET A 491 27.24 27.70 4.84
C MET A 491 27.06 28.83 3.80
N SER A 492 26.00 28.76 2.98
CA SER A 492 25.64 29.81 2.01
C SER A 492 24.79 30.95 2.62
N GLY A 493 24.59 30.98 3.94
CA GLY A 493 23.85 32.03 4.65
C GLY A 493 22.36 31.74 4.88
N SER A 494 21.89 30.55 4.52
CA SER A 494 20.52 30.09 4.80
C SER A 494 20.39 29.62 6.26
N ALA A 495 19.19 29.74 6.83
CA ALA A 495 18.89 29.16 8.13
C ALA A 495 19.04 27.62 8.09
N PRO A 496 19.60 26.99 9.15
CA PRO A 496 19.78 25.56 9.19
C PRO A 496 18.43 24.84 9.15
N LEU A 497 18.31 23.82 8.31
CA LEU A 497 17.17 22.91 8.31
C LEU A 497 17.41 21.78 9.30
N ARG A 498 16.42 21.48 10.12
CA ARG A 498 16.36 20.34 11.03
C ARG A 498 15.28 19.39 10.54
N PHE A 499 15.62 18.12 10.45
CA PHE A 499 14.66 17.08 10.08
C PHE A 499 14.18 16.38 11.35
N LYS A 500 12.87 16.17 11.47
CA LYS A 500 12.26 15.53 12.63
C LYS A 500 11.35 14.40 12.16
N HIS A 501 11.60 13.18 12.62
CA HIS A 501 10.71 12.06 12.31
C HIS A 501 9.44 12.09 13.15
N LEU A 502 8.34 11.60 12.59
CA LEU A 502 7.10 11.39 13.34
C LEU A 502 7.33 10.47 14.56
N ARG A 503 8.21 9.47 14.44
CA ARG A 503 8.54 8.57 15.55
C ARG A 503 9.09 9.32 16.76
N GLU A 504 10.03 10.23 16.56
CA GLU A 504 10.59 11.03 17.66
C GLU A 504 9.51 11.87 18.35
N LEU A 505 8.62 12.49 17.56
CA LEU A 505 7.51 13.25 18.13
C LEU A 505 6.58 12.39 18.98
N ARG A 506 6.39 11.12 18.58
CA ARG A 506 5.60 10.14 19.34
C ARG A 506 6.26 9.73 20.65
N GLU A 507 7.59 9.72 20.68
CA GLU A 507 8.39 9.46 21.88
C GLU A 507 8.36 10.66 22.83
N GLU A 508 8.27 11.88 22.29
CA GLU A 508 8.09 13.13 23.05
C GLU A 508 6.64 13.34 23.55
N GLY A 509 5.66 12.69 22.93
CA GLY A 509 4.24 12.77 23.29
C GLY A 509 3.32 12.38 22.12
N TRP A 510 2.00 12.57 22.23
CA TRP A 510 1.12 12.40 21.06
C TRP A 510 0.93 13.76 20.37
N PRO A 511 1.59 14.04 19.23
CA PRO A 511 1.46 15.34 18.59
C PRO A 511 0.02 15.55 18.11
N SER A 512 -0.55 16.72 18.42
CA SER A 512 -1.84 17.11 17.87
C SER A 512 -1.71 17.45 16.38
N TYR A 513 -2.82 17.45 15.63
CA TYR A 513 -2.78 17.91 14.24
C TYR A 513 -2.34 19.38 14.11
N ALA A 514 -2.59 20.22 15.13
CA ALA A 514 -2.07 21.59 15.18
C ALA A 514 -0.55 21.65 15.38
N ASP A 515 0.04 20.69 16.10
CA ASP A 515 1.49 20.56 16.20
C ASP A 515 2.10 20.12 14.86
N LEU A 516 1.46 19.16 14.17
CA LEU A 516 1.88 18.75 12.83
C LEU A 516 1.77 19.90 11.82
N ALA A 517 0.70 20.70 11.87
CA ALA A 517 0.51 21.88 11.03
C ALA A 517 1.47 23.05 11.32
N SER A 518 2.29 22.93 12.37
CA SER A 518 3.27 23.96 12.76
C SER A 518 4.65 23.78 12.14
N TYR A 519 4.90 22.64 11.46
CA TYR A 519 6.12 22.39 10.70
C TYR A 519 6.17 23.25 9.45
N ARG A 520 7.37 23.64 8.99
CA ARG A 520 7.52 24.40 7.73
C ARG A 520 7.01 23.61 6.53
N ALA A 521 7.31 22.32 6.48
CA ALA A 521 6.96 21.43 5.40
C ALA A 521 6.90 19.98 5.89
N VAL A 522 6.28 19.11 5.08
CA VAL A 522 6.33 17.65 5.27
C VAL A 522 7.09 17.02 4.12
N LEU A 523 8.08 16.20 4.44
CA LEU A 523 8.73 15.27 3.54
C LEU A 523 7.99 13.93 3.58
N LEU A 524 7.36 13.58 2.46
CA LEU A 524 6.62 12.34 2.25
C LEU A 524 7.46 11.37 1.41
N MET A 525 8.26 10.54 2.07
CA MET A 525 8.94 9.39 1.46
C MET A 525 8.00 8.18 1.48
N ALA A 526 6.92 8.25 0.69
CA ALA A 526 5.82 7.31 0.78
C ALA A 526 6.27 5.86 0.48
N TYR A 527 6.12 4.99 1.48
CA TYR A 527 6.46 3.57 1.37
C TYR A 527 5.39 2.71 0.66
N GLU A 528 4.25 3.30 0.33
CA GLU A 528 3.12 2.68 -0.35
C GLU A 528 2.39 3.72 -1.23
N VAL A 529 1.52 3.26 -2.14
CA VAL A 529 0.82 4.12 -3.13
C VAL A 529 -0.34 4.92 -2.52
N LEU A 530 -0.81 4.51 -1.35
CA LEU A 530 -1.97 5.07 -0.67
C LEU A 530 -1.58 5.48 0.75
N LEU A 531 -1.70 6.77 1.07
CA LEU A 531 -1.56 7.26 2.44
C LEU A 531 -2.72 8.19 2.75
N MET A 532 -3.57 7.83 3.72
CA MET A 532 -4.64 8.73 4.20
C MET A 532 -4.05 10.07 4.70
N THR A 533 -2.86 10.00 5.29
CA THR A 533 -2.15 11.14 5.87
C THR A 533 -1.66 12.13 4.82
N PHE A 534 -1.48 11.70 3.56
CA PHE A 534 -1.28 12.65 2.46
C PHE A 534 -2.46 13.61 2.34
N TYR A 535 -3.70 13.09 2.35
CA TYR A 535 -4.89 13.95 2.30
C TYR A 535 -4.99 14.82 3.54
N GLU A 536 -4.66 14.31 4.73
CA GLU A 536 -4.66 15.11 5.95
C GLU A 536 -3.70 16.32 5.82
N PHE A 537 -2.44 16.11 5.43
CA PHE A 537 -1.48 17.20 5.26
C PHE A 537 -1.83 18.16 4.13
N TYR A 538 -2.32 17.62 3.01
CA TYR A 538 -2.73 18.45 1.89
C TYR A 538 -3.90 19.39 2.28
N HIS A 539 -4.87 18.88 3.04
CA HIS A 539 -6.00 19.71 3.51
C HIS A 539 -5.64 20.62 4.70
N MET A 540 -4.61 20.28 5.46
CA MET A 540 -3.98 21.24 6.39
C MET A 540 -3.26 22.37 5.64
N ALA A 541 -3.07 22.27 4.33
CA ALA A 541 -2.32 23.22 3.49
C ALA A 541 -0.82 23.31 3.86
N ILE A 542 -0.24 22.24 4.40
CA ILE A 542 1.21 22.18 4.67
C ILE A 542 1.94 21.95 3.33
N PRO A 543 3.04 22.66 3.03
CA PRO A 543 3.89 22.35 1.89
C PRO A 543 4.36 20.90 1.91
N LEU A 544 4.10 20.18 0.82
CA LEU A 544 4.41 18.76 0.68
C LEU A 544 5.54 18.54 -0.32
N PHE A 545 6.55 17.79 0.12
CA PHE A 545 7.66 17.34 -0.71
C PHE A 545 7.59 15.84 -0.89
N VAL A 546 7.60 15.38 -2.13
CA VAL A 546 7.58 13.95 -2.49
C VAL A 546 8.71 13.70 -3.50
N PRO A 547 9.36 12.52 -3.50
CA PRO A 547 10.26 12.15 -4.59
C PRO A 547 9.61 12.28 -5.97
N SER A 548 10.39 12.40 -7.05
CA SER A 548 9.88 12.18 -8.42
C SER A 548 9.40 10.72 -8.59
N ILE A 549 8.67 10.41 -9.66
CA ILE A 549 8.17 9.04 -9.89
C ILE A 549 9.33 8.03 -9.95
N GLU A 550 10.39 8.41 -10.65
CA GLU A 550 11.63 7.66 -10.78
C GLU A 550 12.27 7.43 -9.41
N PHE A 551 12.38 8.49 -8.61
CA PHE A 551 13.01 8.42 -7.28
C PHE A 551 12.15 7.66 -6.26
N GLY A 552 10.86 7.93 -6.25
CA GLY A 552 9.87 7.33 -5.36
C GLY A 552 9.68 5.84 -5.59
N ALA A 553 9.90 5.33 -6.81
CA ALA A 553 9.79 3.90 -7.10
C ALA A 553 10.71 3.04 -6.21
N PHE A 554 11.82 3.59 -5.71
CA PHE A 554 12.77 2.88 -4.84
C PHE A 554 12.32 2.85 -3.38
N TYR A 555 11.66 3.90 -2.90
CA TYR A 555 11.16 3.99 -1.52
C TYR A 555 9.86 3.23 -1.31
N MET A 556 9.18 2.82 -2.38
CA MET A 556 8.04 1.91 -2.33
C MET A 556 8.47 0.47 -2.01
N TYR A 557 9.08 0.23 -0.86
CA TYR A 557 9.53 -1.10 -0.44
C TYR A 557 8.34 -2.03 -0.15
N ARG A 558 7.19 -1.49 0.30
CA ARG A 558 5.93 -2.26 0.34
C ARG A 558 5.32 -2.46 -1.05
N GLY A 559 5.90 -1.86 -2.09
CA GLY A 559 5.37 -1.84 -3.45
C GLY A 559 3.97 -1.23 -3.51
N PRO A 560 3.15 -1.64 -4.49
CA PRO A 560 1.74 -1.28 -4.53
C PRO A 560 0.89 -2.04 -3.47
N VAL A 561 1.51 -2.63 -2.45
CA VAL A 561 0.82 -3.53 -1.52
C VAL A 561 0.91 -2.97 -0.10
N THR A 562 -0.23 -2.67 0.53
CA THR A 562 -0.27 -2.61 2.00
C THR A 562 0.01 -4.02 2.52
N PHE A 563 0.94 -4.20 3.46
CA PHE A 563 1.13 -5.47 4.16
C PHE A 563 -0.23 -5.98 4.72
N PRO A 564 -0.62 -7.27 4.58
CA PRO A 564 0.12 -8.46 4.12
C PRO A 564 0.19 -8.67 2.59
N HIS A 565 1.02 -9.60 2.11
CA HIS A 565 1.27 -9.84 0.67
C HIS A 565 0.40 -10.96 0.10
N CYS A 566 -0.82 -10.62 -0.31
CA CYS A 566 -1.68 -11.55 -1.02
C CYS A 566 -1.76 -11.20 -2.50
N SER A 567 -1.21 -12.05 -3.37
CA SER A 567 -1.38 -11.88 -4.82
C SER A 567 -2.62 -12.59 -5.37
N LEU A 568 -3.48 -13.14 -4.50
CA LEU A 568 -4.64 -13.91 -4.91
C LEU A 568 -5.65 -13.04 -5.65
N THR A 569 -6.08 -13.50 -6.83
CA THR A 569 -7.15 -12.90 -7.62
C THR A 569 -8.22 -13.94 -7.95
N LEU A 570 -9.47 -13.51 -8.14
CA LEU A 570 -10.53 -14.40 -8.61
C LEU A 570 -10.25 -14.95 -10.02
N SER A 571 -9.54 -14.20 -10.89
CA SER A 571 -9.14 -14.71 -12.21
C SER A 571 -8.22 -15.92 -12.11
N ASP A 572 -7.31 -15.94 -11.14
CA ASP A 572 -6.40 -17.07 -10.94
C ASP A 572 -7.17 -18.30 -10.42
N LEU A 573 -8.14 -18.08 -9.53
CA LEU A 573 -8.97 -19.14 -8.93
C LEU A 573 -9.95 -19.76 -9.94
N ASP A 574 -10.58 -18.94 -10.77
CA ASP A 574 -11.60 -19.40 -11.74
C ASP A 574 -10.96 -19.98 -13.02
N GLY A 575 -9.62 -19.94 -13.12
CA GLY A 575 -8.84 -20.46 -14.25
C GLY A 575 -9.15 -19.77 -15.59
N ASN A 576 -9.83 -18.62 -15.55
CA ASN A 576 -10.30 -17.90 -16.71
C ASN A 576 -10.12 -16.39 -16.50
N ASP A 577 -9.46 -15.72 -17.44
CA ASP A 577 -9.45 -14.25 -17.53
C ASP A 577 -10.85 -13.65 -17.83
N ALA A 578 -11.89 -14.50 -17.89
CA ALA A 578 -13.29 -14.12 -18.12
C ALA A 578 -13.80 -13.04 -17.15
N VAL A 579 -13.20 -12.94 -15.96
CA VAL A 579 -13.44 -11.89 -14.96
C VAL A 579 -13.27 -10.49 -15.56
N PHE A 580 -12.33 -10.29 -16.50
CA PHE A 580 -12.05 -9.00 -17.14
C PHE A 580 -12.60 -8.87 -18.57
N GLY A 581 -13.21 -9.90 -19.15
CA GLY A 581 -13.68 -9.81 -20.55
C GLY A 581 -13.97 -11.13 -21.25
N GLY A 582 -14.62 -12.09 -20.57
CA GLY A 582 -15.10 -13.29 -21.26
C GLY A 582 -16.12 -12.96 -22.37
N PRO A 583 -16.21 -13.79 -23.43
CA PRO A 583 -17.10 -13.58 -24.58
C PRO A 583 -18.60 -13.52 -24.24
N ASP A 584 -18.99 -13.82 -22.99
CA ASP A 584 -20.37 -13.77 -22.50
C ASP A 584 -20.74 -12.45 -21.79
N ALA A 585 -19.87 -11.43 -21.79
CA ALA A 585 -20.26 -10.10 -21.33
C ALA A 585 -21.38 -9.59 -22.23
N ALA A 586 -22.58 -9.41 -21.66
CA ALA A 586 -23.77 -8.98 -22.40
C ALA A 586 -23.44 -7.82 -23.37
N ASP A 587 -23.78 -8.01 -24.64
CA ASP A 587 -23.46 -7.08 -25.73
C ASP A 587 -23.77 -5.63 -25.34
N GLY A 588 -22.72 -4.83 -25.15
CA GLY A 588 -22.82 -3.37 -24.98
C GLY A 588 -22.19 -2.77 -23.72
N GLU A 589 -21.78 -3.57 -22.73
CA GLU A 589 -21.09 -3.01 -21.56
C GLU A 589 -19.59 -2.82 -21.84
N VAL A 590 -19.15 -1.57 -22.00
CA VAL A 590 -17.73 -1.22 -22.22
C VAL A 590 -16.96 -1.52 -20.94
N ARG A 591 -16.35 -2.70 -20.86
CA ARG A 591 -15.48 -3.09 -19.74
C ARG A 591 -14.13 -2.38 -19.84
N ARG A 592 -13.62 -1.91 -18.71
CA ARG A 592 -12.27 -1.32 -18.60
C ARG A 592 -11.22 -2.42 -18.78
N SER A 593 -10.21 -2.16 -19.61
CA SER A 593 -9.06 -3.07 -19.80
C SER A 593 -8.37 -3.39 -18.47
N LYS A 594 -7.92 -4.63 -18.27
CA LYS A 594 -7.08 -5.01 -17.11
C LYS A 594 -5.82 -4.15 -17.08
N ALA A 595 -5.34 -3.79 -15.89
CA ALA A 595 -4.04 -3.14 -15.77
C ALA A 595 -2.93 -4.08 -16.29
N PRO A 596 -1.98 -3.59 -17.11
CA PRO A 596 -0.93 -4.43 -17.69
C PRO A 596 0.07 -4.93 -16.64
N TYR A 597 0.22 -4.21 -15.53
CA TYR A 597 1.09 -4.57 -14.42
C TYR A 597 0.25 -5.05 -13.24
N SER A 598 0.67 -6.15 -12.63
CA SER A 598 0.09 -6.61 -11.37
C SER A 598 0.33 -5.56 -10.27
N PRO A 599 -0.66 -5.22 -9.42
CA PRO A 599 -0.44 -4.40 -8.23
C PRO A 599 0.41 -5.13 -7.17
N PHE A 600 0.77 -6.38 -7.41
CA PHE A 600 1.63 -7.21 -6.55
C PHE A 600 3.07 -7.29 -7.07
N ALA A 601 3.37 -6.75 -8.25
CA ALA A 601 4.71 -6.76 -8.85
C ALA A 601 5.65 -5.77 -8.15
N ARG A 602 6.27 -6.21 -7.05
CA ARG A 602 7.23 -5.42 -6.27
C ARG A 602 8.59 -5.35 -6.92
N ASP A 603 8.96 -6.42 -7.62
CA ASP A 603 10.27 -6.62 -8.21
C ASP A 603 10.43 -5.96 -9.59
N SER A 604 9.46 -5.14 -10.00
CA SER A 604 9.54 -4.33 -11.21
C SER A 604 9.44 -2.85 -10.86
N ALA A 605 10.53 -2.11 -11.07
CA ALA A 605 10.56 -0.65 -11.12
C ALA A 605 9.59 -0.12 -12.18
N THR A 606 9.50 -0.76 -13.35
CA THR A 606 8.54 -0.36 -14.40
C THR A 606 7.11 -0.40 -13.90
N ALA A 607 6.70 -1.51 -13.26
CA ALA A 607 5.38 -1.65 -12.67
C ALA A 607 5.14 -0.61 -11.56
N ARG A 608 6.09 -0.43 -10.64
CA ARG A 608 5.99 0.57 -9.55
C ARG A 608 5.79 1.98 -10.10
N MET A 609 6.60 2.39 -11.07
CA MET A 609 6.46 3.70 -11.71
C MET A 609 5.11 3.85 -12.41
N ALA A 610 4.65 2.84 -13.14
CA ALA A 610 3.36 2.89 -13.82
C ALA A 610 2.18 3.04 -12.83
N TRP A 611 2.24 2.35 -11.68
CA TRP A 611 1.25 2.52 -10.61
C TRP A 611 1.30 3.90 -9.97
N LEU A 612 2.51 4.42 -9.70
CA LEU A 612 2.69 5.78 -9.16
C LEU A 612 2.11 6.85 -10.08
N GLU A 613 2.50 6.79 -11.35
CA GLU A 613 2.10 7.75 -12.37
C GLU A 613 0.59 7.78 -12.57
N ALA A 614 -0.04 6.62 -12.69
CA ALA A 614 -1.44 6.53 -13.06
C ALA A 614 -2.40 6.74 -11.87
N TYR A 615 -2.04 6.30 -10.67
CA TYR A 615 -3.01 6.09 -9.59
C TYR A 615 -2.71 6.79 -8.26
N THR A 616 -1.57 7.48 -8.15
CA THR A 616 -1.21 8.16 -6.91
C THR A 616 -1.57 9.63 -6.94
N ASP A 617 -2.30 10.07 -5.92
CA ASP A 617 -2.82 11.44 -5.90
C ASP A 617 -1.73 12.50 -5.64
N TRP A 618 -0.65 12.17 -4.91
CA TRP A 618 0.44 13.14 -4.69
C TRP A 618 1.30 13.45 -5.93
N TYR A 619 1.19 12.68 -7.01
CA TYR A 619 1.77 13.05 -8.31
C TYR A 619 0.80 13.83 -9.20
N ARG A 620 -0.48 13.88 -8.82
CA ARG A 620 -1.56 14.49 -9.62
C ARG A 620 -2.04 15.82 -9.05
N PHE A 621 -1.65 16.16 -7.82
CA PHE A 621 -2.10 17.34 -7.11
C PHE A 621 -1.16 18.53 -7.38
N PRO A 622 -1.68 19.72 -7.73
CA PRO A 622 -0.89 20.82 -8.29
C PRO A 622 0.03 21.56 -7.29
N HIS A 623 -0.01 21.22 -6.00
CA HIS A 623 0.76 21.90 -4.94
C HIS A 623 1.79 20.98 -4.27
N VAL A 624 1.94 19.76 -4.77
CA VAL A 624 2.98 18.85 -4.28
C VAL A 624 4.27 19.15 -5.03
N GLN A 625 5.35 19.37 -4.29
CA GLN A 625 6.66 19.63 -4.85
C GLN A 625 7.41 18.30 -5.01
N HIS A 626 7.87 18.02 -6.23
CA HIS A 626 8.66 16.82 -6.52
C HIS A 626 10.15 17.11 -6.45
N PHE A 627 10.98 16.12 -6.08
CA PHE A 627 12.44 16.22 -6.14
C PHE A 627 13.05 14.92 -6.66
N SER A 628 14.11 15.02 -7.46
CA SER A 628 14.79 13.89 -8.09
C SER A 628 16.05 13.45 -7.32
N SER A 629 16.47 14.23 -6.32
CA SER A 629 17.59 13.92 -5.42
C SER A 629 17.43 14.60 -4.06
N LEU A 630 18.18 14.14 -3.05
CA LEU A 630 18.19 14.77 -1.72
C LEU A 630 18.84 16.16 -1.73
N SER A 631 19.85 16.39 -2.58
CA SER A 631 20.43 17.73 -2.79
C SER A 631 19.38 18.71 -3.33
N GLU A 632 18.59 18.29 -4.33
CA GLU A 632 17.50 19.09 -4.88
C GLU A 632 16.42 19.37 -3.83
N LEU A 633 16.06 18.36 -3.02
CA LEU A 633 15.14 18.51 -1.90
C LEU A 633 15.59 19.61 -0.93
N VAL A 634 16.84 19.56 -0.45
CA VAL A 634 17.36 20.55 0.50
C VAL A 634 17.36 21.94 -0.12
N ASN A 635 17.82 22.08 -1.37
CA ASN A 635 17.79 23.36 -2.08
C ASN A 635 16.36 23.91 -2.22
N LYS A 636 15.39 23.07 -2.59
CA LYS A 636 13.98 23.46 -2.68
C LYS A 636 13.41 23.85 -1.32
N LEU A 637 13.69 23.10 -0.26
CA LEU A 637 13.22 23.43 1.10
C LEU A 637 13.74 24.78 1.57
N GLN A 638 14.95 25.18 1.18
CA GLN A 638 15.53 26.47 1.56
C GLN A 638 14.99 27.62 0.74
N THR A 639 14.80 27.41 -0.56
CA THR A 639 14.43 28.46 -1.52
C THR A 639 12.92 28.62 -1.73
N ALA A 640 12.13 27.61 -1.36
CA ALA A 640 10.68 27.68 -1.49
C ALA A 640 10.12 28.77 -0.57
N ASP A 641 9.33 29.66 -1.18
CA ASP A 641 8.48 30.59 -0.48
C ASP A 641 7.32 29.82 0.15
N MET A 642 7.26 29.84 1.47
CA MET A 642 6.27 29.11 2.27
C MET A 642 5.26 30.06 2.92
N GLN A 643 5.20 31.33 2.48
CA GLN A 643 4.31 32.37 3.01
C GLN A 643 2.99 32.51 2.25
#